data_AF-A0A938LET0-F1
#
_entry.id   AF-A0A938LET0-F1
#
_cell.length_a   1.000
_cell.length_b   1.000
_cell.length_c   1.000
_cell.angle_alpha   90.00
_cell.angle_beta   90.00
_cell.angle_gamma   90.00
#
_symmetry.space_group_name_H-M   'P 1'
#
loop_
_entity.id
_entity.type
_entity.pdbx_description
1 polymer ?
#
loop_
_entity_poly.entity_id
_entity_poly.type
_entity_poly.pdbx_seq_one_letter_code
_entity_poly.pdbx_strand_id
1 'polypeptide(L)'
;MKRRVSMWLGIAGAVALWAVGGLRADEPTPLQTAEEAAKKAVASEEVMQNEWNSREMARSATREIARVERSRSESAVADYRRAIEGVTAAEAAAKAARAAADGEPDAAKKTPLVETANQADAAVAAAKANLEQRLAAMHAALDRLIEDSVAGERAANELLVSENGLRDKMAESRAVELKVLEMKAASADAASVDAAKRAIFEMQAVQLWERQLWAGVQQGTLGQIIEMTDHAGRIAADAATIEPDAARKKTLEEFAQRETKGKTDAEKTNGECAAIVAKAISEIYPLRAAAMGGLTPLAPEKWDLAKARHLLVRAGFGGTPQEVKNLHAMGLYAAVDHLVDFHRQAPAPASLDVIPVPLPDPLEGKLRNAFVRGQAAGARNSIDGGQFGALRQWWIKRMVASPRPLQEKLTLFWHGHFATQQSVVQNTYILYHQNQLFREHAAGNFGGLLYGIVHDPVMIRYLDNNLNVVGHPNENLAREIMELFAMGVDQGYTEHDIREAARALTGYTYDNATGQFRYVLKSHDPGDKTIFGKTGPWTGDDLVNLLLEQPSTARFISFKLYEYFVKKDPAPEVVDKMATVLRTNQYELNPMLKNLFLSEEFYSDAAMGTQIKSPVQLVVGMLRDLGAKEATNFGQIDGMIQEMGQQLFEPPDVKGWRYGRSWISSNRVFSRYNAAATLANSVPLASGASGVDLVGLLATEECKTAEDVIQCLAKVCLAKPLNDEQRAKLVAYLGQLPPQAEWAGQKDAINAKLRNVLVLLLCTPEYQVT
;
A
#
# COMPACT_ATOMS: atom_id res chain seq x y z
N MET A 1 12.59 -1.92 9.15
CA MET A 1 13.27 -0.99 10.08
C MET A 1 14.75 -1.29 10.23
N LYS A 2 15.17 -2.45 10.77
CA LYS A 2 16.61 -2.83 10.89
C LYS A 2 17.46 -2.54 9.65
N ARG A 3 17.02 -2.97 8.45
CA ARG A 3 17.76 -2.69 7.20
C ARG A 3 17.80 -1.20 6.80
N ARG A 4 16.76 -0.41 7.07
CA ARG A 4 16.77 1.04 6.80
C ARG A 4 17.64 1.77 7.83
N VAL A 5 17.59 1.39 9.10
CA VAL A 5 18.45 1.93 10.17
C VAL A 5 19.93 1.63 9.89
N SER A 6 20.28 0.37 9.56
CA SER A 6 21.65 -0.01 9.21
C SER A 6 22.15 0.64 7.90
N MET A 7 21.27 0.86 6.92
CA MET A 7 21.65 1.50 5.65
C MET A 7 21.87 3.01 5.83
N TRP A 8 21.03 3.70 6.61
CA TRP A 8 21.16 5.15 6.85
C TRP A 8 22.26 5.49 7.86
N LEU A 9 22.43 4.70 8.93
CA LEU A 9 23.58 4.83 9.85
C LEU A 9 24.90 4.50 9.16
N GLY A 10 24.90 3.55 8.22
CA GLY A 10 26.05 3.26 7.37
C GLY A 10 26.45 4.44 6.49
N ILE A 11 25.48 5.21 5.97
CA ILE A 11 25.73 6.43 5.18
C ILE A 11 26.23 7.58 6.07
N ALA A 12 25.61 7.82 7.24
CA ALA A 12 26.04 8.85 8.18
C ALA A 12 27.46 8.57 8.74
N GLY A 13 27.73 7.31 9.09
CA GLY A 13 29.06 6.85 9.53
C GLY A 13 30.12 6.95 8.42
N ALA A 14 29.77 6.63 7.17
CA ALA A 14 30.68 6.74 6.02
C ALA A 14 31.00 8.20 5.66
N VAL A 15 30.03 9.11 5.76
CA VAL A 15 30.24 10.56 5.53
C VAL A 15 31.11 11.18 6.65
N ALA A 16 30.90 10.76 7.90
CA ALA A 16 31.74 11.16 9.02
C ALA A 16 33.18 10.66 8.87
N LEU A 17 33.38 9.42 8.41
CA LEU A 17 34.69 8.77 8.20
C LEU A 17 35.46 9.30 6.98
N TRP A 18 34.78 9.69 5.89
CA TRP A 18 35.43 10.26 4.70
C TRP A 18 36.07 11.63 5.00
N ALA A 19 35.56 12.37 5.98
CA ALA A 19 36.04 13.69 6.38
C ALA A 19 37.15 13.67 7.46
N VAL A 20 37.71 12.51 7.83
CA VAL A 20 38.74 12.35 8.91
C VAL A 20 40.18 12.39 8.35
N GLY A 21 40.35 12.52 7.04
CA GLY A 21 41.65 12.43 6.38
C GLY A 21 42.46 13.73 6.39
N GLY A 22 43.09 14.05 7.52
CA GLY A 22 44.30 14.89 7.52
C GLY A 22 44.42 15.88 8.68
N LEU A 23 45.44 15.67 9.52
CA LEU A 23 46.39 16.66 10.09
C LEU A 23 47.06 16.07 11.34
N ARG A 24 48.37 16.30 11.48
CA ARG A 24 49.17 15.93 12.67
C ARG A 24 49.78 17.17 13.33
N ALA A 25 49.88 17.04 14.66
CA ALA A 25 50.75 17.66 15.65
C ALA A 25 50.30 18.95 16.37
N ASP A 26 50.28 18.78 17.70
CA ASP A 26 50.20 19.69 18.86
C ASP A 26 48.88 20.40 19.20
N GLU A 27 48.34 19.98 20.37
CA GLU A 27 47.01 20.18 20.97
C GLU A 27 45.80 19.94 20.04
N PRO A 28 44.84 19.06 20.43
CA PRO A 28 43.69 18.81 19.58
C PRO A 28 42.91 20.10 19.37
N THR A 29 42.76 20.51 18.11
CA THR A 29 41.88 21.62 17.74
C THR A 29 40.46 21.34 18.25
N PRO A 30 39.63 22.38 18.51
CA PRO A 30 38.25 22.18 18.95
C PRO A 30 37.45 21.21 18.05
N LEU A 31 37.76 21.16 16.75
CA LEU A 31 37.17 20.21 15.80
C LEU A 31 37.62 18.77 16.07
N GLN A 32 38.92 18.52 16.29
CA GLN A 32 39.45 17.20 16.59
C GLN A 32 38.90 16.65 17.93
N THR A 33 38.80 17.49 18.95
CA THR A 33 38.17 17.10 20.23
C THR A 33 36.69 16.74 20.04
N ALA A 34 35.96 17.51 19.23
CA ALA A 34 34.57 17.22 18.91
C ALA A 34 34.40 15.94 18.08
N GLU A 35 35.32 15.65 17.15
CA GLU A 35 35.33 14.40 16.37
C GLU A 35 35.60 13.15 17.22
N GLU A 36 36.51 13.22 18.20
CA GLU A 36 36.72 12.13 19.15
C GLU A 36 35.51 11.90 20.05
N ALA A 37 34.82 12.98 20.46
CA ALA A 37 33.57 12.88 21.21
C ALA A 37 32.46 12.20 20.37
N ALA A 38 32.33 12.57 19.09
CA ALA A 38 31.38 11.93 18.17
C ALA A 38 31.67 10.44 17.98
N LYS A 39 32.95 10.04 17.78
CA LYS A 39 33.33 8.62 17.65
C LYS A 39 32.96 7.79 18.87
N LYS A 40 33.16 8.34 20.08
CA LYS A 40 32.74 7.68 21.33
C LYS A 40 31.23 7.54 21.43
N ALA A 41 30.49 8.56 20.97
CA ALA A 41 29.04 8.55 20.95
C ALA A 41 28.49 7.47 20.00
N VAL A 42 29.04 7.34 18.78
CA VAL A 42 28.69 6.28 17.81
C VAL A 42 28.94 4.88 18.37
N ALA A 43 30.08 4.65 19.03
CA ALA A 43 30.38 3.36 19.64
C ALA A 43 29.40 2.98 20.77
N SER A 44 28.88 3.97 21.49
CA SER A 44 27.85 3.75 22.52
C SER A 44 26.48 3.41 21.92
N GLU A 45 26.21 3.84 20.69
CA GLU A 45 24.94 3.64 19.99
C GLU A 45 24.71 2.17 19.59
N GLU A 46 25.77 1.47 19.17
CA GLU A 46 25.70 0.05 18.79
C GLU A 46 25.31 -0.85 19.99
N VAL A 47 25.76 -0.48 21.19
CA VAL A 47 25.36 -1.13 22.44
C VAL A 47 23.89 -0.87 22.76
N MET A 48 23.43 0.38 22.61
CA MET A 48 22.02 0.75 22.81
C MET A 48 21.08 0.01 21.84
N GLN A 49 21.52 -0.23 20.59
CA GLN A 49 20.75 -0.96 19.58
C GLN A 49 20.58 -2.46 19.93
N ASN A 50 21.57 -3.07 20.57
CA ASN A 50 21.49 -4.45 21.04
C ASN A 50 20.57 -4.57 22.26
N GLU A 51 20.60 -3.60 23.18
CA GLU A 51 19.63 -3.52 24.28
C GLU A 51 18.19 -3.40 23.77
N TRP A 52 17.95 -2.61 22.72
CA TRP A 52 16.64 -2.46 22.09
C TRP A 52 16.09 -3.78 21.53
N ASN A 53 16.91 -4.57 20.84
CA ASN A 53 16.51 -5.85 20.26
C ASN A 53 16.04 -6.86 21.32
N SER A 54 16.69 -6.88 22.47
CA SER A 54 16.34 -7.77 23.59
C SER A 54 15.00 -7.37 24.23
N ARG A 55 14.66 -6.08 24.24
CA ARG A 55 13.40 -5.56 24.82
C ARG A 55 12.18 -5.84 23.94
N GLU A 56 12.32 -5.91 22.62
CA GLU A 56 11.23 -6.33 21.71
C GLU A 56 10.77 -7.77 21.95
N MET A 57 11.68 -8.67 22.31
CA MET A 57 11.31 -10.05 22.68
C MET A 57 10.48 -10.09 23.96
N ALA A 58 10.79 -9.23 24.95
CA ALA A 58 10.00 -9.10 26.17
C ALA A 58 8.56 -8.63 25.87
N ARG A 59 8.38 -7.66 24.96
CA ARG A 59 7.04 -7.19 24.51
C ARG A 59 6.20 -8.29 23.87
N SER A 60 6.83 -9.24 23.17
CA SER A 60 6.11 -10.35 22.54
C SER A 60 5.62 -11.37 23.58
N ALA A 61 6.40 -11.60 24.63
CA ALA A 61 6.03 -12.51 25.71
C ALA A 61 4.86 -11.96 26.53
N THR A 62 4.86 -10.65 26.85
CA THR A 62 3.75 -10.00 27.57
C THR A 62 2.43 -10.08 26.79
N ARG A 63 2.47 -10.00 25.45
CA ARG A 63 1.28 -10.08 24.58
C ARG A 63 0.60 -11.44 24.61
N GLU A 64 1.39 -12.52 24.55
CA GLU A 64 0.83 -13.87 24.49
C GLU A 64 0.21 -14.30 25.82
N ILE A 65 0.86 -13.95 26.94
CA ILE A 65 0.34 -14.21 28.29
C ILE A 65 -1.00 -13.49 28.49
N ALA A 66 -1.06 -12.18 28.18
CA ALA A 66 -2.30 -11.41 28.31
C ALA A 66 -3.42 -11.92 27.39
N ARG A 67 -3.11 -12.46 26.21
CA ARG A 67 -4.12 -13.01 25.28
C ARG A 67 -4.77 -14.29 25.83
N VAL A 68 -3.95 -15.20 26.37
CA VAL A 68 -4.41 -16.50 26.87
C VAL A 68 -5.30 -16.31 28.10
N GLU A 69 -4.91 -15.45 29.04
CA GLU A 69 -5.68 -15.25 30.28
C GLU A 69 -6.99 -14.50 30.03
N ARG A 70 -7.01 -13.53 29.09
CA ARG A 70 -8.26 -12.86 28.67
C ARG A 70 -9.33 -13.84 28.19
N SER A 71 -8.95 -14.74 27.27
CA SER A 71 -9.86 -15.76 26.73
C SER A 71 -10.42 -16.69 27.82
N ARG A 72 -9.61 -17.00 28.84
CA ARG A 72 -10.03 -17.82 29.98
C ARG A 72 -11.07 -17.10 30.85
N SER A 73 -10.84 -15.83 31.18
CA SER A 73 -11.76 -15.07 32.04
C SER A 73 -13.10 -14.77 31.36
N GLU A 74 -13.11 -14.42 30.06
CA GLU A 74 -14.36 -14.24 29.30
C GLU A 74 -15.19 -15.54 29.27
N SER A 75 -14.53 -16.66 28.98
CA SER A 75 -15.17 -17.97 28.95
C SER A 75 -15.77 -18.33 30.31
N ALA A 76 -15.04 -18.08 31.40
CA ALA A 76 -15.51 -18.38 32.76
C ALA A 76 -16.73 -17.55 33.18
N VAL A 77 -16.75 -16.25 32.86
CA VAL A 77 -17.91 -15.37 33.12
C VAL A 77 -19.13 -15.82 32.30
N ALA A 78 -18.94 -16.14 31.02
CA ALA A 78 -20.02 -16.64 30.16
C ALA A 78 -20.56 -18.01 30.61
N ASP A 79 -19.68 -18.91 31.06
CA ASP A 79 -20.04 -20.21 31.62
C ASP A 79 -20.87 -20.06 32.90
N TYR A 80 -20.48 -19.16 33.81
CA TYR A 80 -21.23 -18.90 35.04
C TYR A 80 -22.62 -18.31 34.75
N ARG A 81 -22.71 -17.35 33.82
CA ARG A 81 -24.00 -16.79 33.38
C ARG A 81 -24.95 -17.87 32.84
N ARG A 82 -24.45 -18.77 31.98
CA ARG A 82 -25.23 -19.92 31.48
C ARG A 82 -25.67 -20.87 32.61
N ALA A 83 -24.86 -21.05 33.65
CA ALA A 83 -25.24 -21.84 34.80
C ALA A 83 -26.39 -21.21 35.61
N ILE A 84 -26.42 -19.87 35.74
CA ILE A 84 -27.54 -19.14 36.37
C ILE A 84 -28.84 -19.38 35.60
N GLU A 85 -28.80 -19.26 34.28
CA GLU A 85 -29.93 -19.52 33.39
C GLU A 85 -30.41 -20.98 33.52
N GLY A 86 -29.48 -21.94 33.60
CA GLY A 86 -29.77 -23.35 33.81
C GLY A 86 -30.48 -23.64 35.14
N VAL A 87 -30.04 -23.00 36.24
CA VAL A 87 -30.74 -23.11 37.54
C VAL A 87 -32.14 -22.52 37.46
N THR A 88 -32.29 -21.34 36.83
CA THR A 88 -33.59 -20.68 36.66
C THR A 88 -34.56 -21.56 35.87
N ALA A 89 -34.09 -22.18 34.77
CA ALA A 89 -34.87 -23.10 33.96
C ALA A 89 -35.25 -24.38 34.74
N ALA A 90 -34.31 -24.95 35.50
CA ALA A 90 -34.57 -26.12 36.33
C ALA A 90 -35.60 -25.83 37.43
N GLU A 91 -35.53 -24.67 38.10
CA GLU A 91 -36.49 -24.26 39.12
C GLU A 91 -37.89 -24.01 38.53
N ALA A 92 -37.97 -23.41 37.34
CA ALA A 92 -39.24 -23.25 36.63
C ALA A 92 -39.85 -24.61 36.24
N ALA A 93 -39.03 -25.55 35.74
CA ALA A 93 -39.46 -26.90 35.40
C ALA A 93 -39.94 -27.68 36.64
N ALA A 94 -39.21 -27.60 37.76
CA ALA A 94 -39.61 -28.22 39.02
C ALA A 94 -40.92 -27.64 39.56
N LYS A 95 -41.09 -26.31 39.49
CA LYS A 95 -42.35 -25.63 39.87
C LYS A 95 -43.52 -26.09 39.02
N ALA A 96 -43.34 -26.22 37.70
CA ALA A 96 -44.38 -26.70 36.79
C ALA A 96 -44.73 -28.18 37.05
N ALA A 97 -43.73 -29.03 37.28
CA ALA A 97 -43.93 -30.45 37.60
C ALA A 97 -44.68 -30.65 38.92
N ARG A 98 -44.35 -29.87 39.96
CA ARG A 98 -45.08 -29.86 41.24
C ARG A 98 -46.54 -29.43 41.05
N ALA A 99 -46.78 -28.33 40.33
CA ALA A 99 -48.13 -27.84 40.06
C ALA A 99 -48.99 -28.87 39.28
N ALA A 100 -48.38 -29.59 38.33
CA ALA A 100 -49.05 -30.66 37.58
C ALA A 100 -49.40 -31.87 38.47
N ALA A 101 -48.51 -32.27 39.38
CA ALA A 101 -48.76 -33.35 40.34
C ALA A 101 -49.83 -32.96 41.38
N ASP A 102 -49.84 -31.71 41.84
CA ASP A 102 -50.82 -31.20 42.80
C ASP A 102 -52.22 -31.09 42.20
N GLY A 103 -52.31 -30.73 40.92
CA GLY A 103 -53.57 -30.55 40.18
C GLY A 103 -54.23 -31.83 39.65
N GLU A 104 -53.58 -33.00 39.71
CA GLU A 104 -54.13 -34.27 39.21
C GLU A 104 -54.89 -35.03 40.33
N PRO A 105 -56.23 -35.18 40.22
CA PRO A 105 -57.04 -35.84 41.24
C PRO A 105 -57.03 -37.38 41.15
N ASP A 106 -56.67 -37.98 40.01
CA ASP A 106 -56.61 -39.44 39.84
C ASP A 106 -55.31 -40.01 40.39
N ALA A 107 -55.39 -40.81 41.47
CA ALA A 107 -54.23 -41.37 42.16
C ALA A 107 -53.33 -42.23 41.26
N ALA A 108 -53.90 -42.93 40.26
CA ALA A 108 -53.13 -43.74 39.32
C ALA A 108 -52.31 -42.88 38.35
N LYS A 109 -52.80 -41.68 38.00
CA LYS A 109 -52.11 -40.72 37.11
C LYS A 109 -51.19 -39.76 37.87
N LYS A 110 -51.48 -39.49 39.14
CA LYS A 110 -50.69 -38.61 40.02
C LYS A 110 -49.33 -39.20 40.39
N THR A 111 -49.26 -40.51 40.63
CA THR A 111 -48.04 -41.20 41.06
C THR A 111 -46.82 -40.95 40.13
N PRO A 112 -46.92 -41.15 38.79
CA PRO A 112 -45.80 -40.84 37.88
C PRO A 112 -45.48 -39.33 37.78
N LEU A 113 -46.44 -38.44 38.01
CA LEU A 113 -46.21 -36.99 38.05
C LEU A 113 -45.43 -36.56 39.30
N VAL A 114 -45.68 -37.18 40.45
CA VAL A 114 -44.90 -36.97 41.68
C VAL A 114 -43.47 -37.44 41.52
N GLU A 115 -43.26 -38.59 40.85
CA GLU A 115 -41.90 -39.07 40.54
C GLU A 115 -41.16 -38.12 39.60
N THR A 116 -41.85 -37.59 38.59
CA THR A 116 -41.33 -36.55 37.70
C THR A 116 -40.95 -35.27 38.46
N ALA A 117 -41.76 -34.85 39.44
CA ALA A 117 -41.47 -33.68 40.28
C ALA A 117 -40.22 -33.92 41.17
N ASN A 118 -40.07 -35.11 41.74
CA ASN A 118 -38.88 -35.48 42.52
C ASN A 118 -37.61 -35.51 41.66
N GLN A 119 -37.70 -36.01 40.42
CA GLN A 119 -36.58 -35.98 39.47
C GLN A 119 -36.22 -34.54 39.06
N ALA A 120 -37.20 -33.66 38.87
CA ALA A 120 -36.97 -32.25 38.60
C ALA A 120 -36.30 -31.53 39.79
N ASP A 121 -36.67 -31.88 41.03
CA ASP A 121 -36.02 -31.35 42.24
C ASP A 121 -34.58 -31.81 42.40
N ALA A 122 -34.29 -33.07 42.07
CA ALA A 122 -32.92 -33.57 42.00
C ALA A 122 -32.09 -32.85 40.91
N ALA A 123 -32.72 -32.51 39.78
CA ALA A 123 -32.09 -31.72 38.71
C ALA A 123 -31.79 -30.28 39.16
N VAL A 124 -32.66 -29.66 39.97
CA VAL A 124 -32.39 -28.34 40.60
C VAL A 124 -31.18 -28.43 41.53
N ALA A 125 -31.10 -29.46 42.37
CA ALA A 125 -29.95 -29.65 43.26
C ALA A 125 -28.63 -29.85 42.48
N ALA A 126 -28.65 -30.65 41.42
CA ALA A 126 -27.50 -30.83 40.54
C ALA A 126 -27.10 -29.53 39.81
N ALA A 127 -28.08 -28.75 39.34
CA ALA A 127 -27.84 -27.46 38.70
C ALA A 127 -27.21 -26.45 39.69
N LYS A 128 -27.66 -26.43 40.95
CA LYS A 128 -27.08 -25.59 42.01
C LYS A 128 -25.63 -25.98 42.36
N ALA A 129 -25.33 -27.28 42.45
CA ALA A 129 -23.96 -27.75 42.66
C ALA A 129 -23.03 -27.38 41.48
N ASN A 130 -23.52 -27.49 40.23
CA ASN A 130 -22.78 -27.02 39.07
C ASN A 130 -22.58 -25.49 39.09
N LEU A 131 -23.59 -24.71 39.51
CA LEU A 131 -23.49 -23.26 39.65
C LEU A 131 -22.38 -22.86 40.64
N GLU A 132 -22.28 -23.51 41.79
CA GLU A 132 -21.22 -23.29 42.79
C GLU A 132 -19.82 -23.59 42.22
N GLN A 133 -19.68 -24.67 41.46
CA GLN A 133 -18.42 -25.01 40.80
C GLN A 133 -18.01 -23.96 39.76
N ARG A 134 -18.98 -23.43 38.99
CA ARG A 134 -18.74 -22.38 37.99
C ARG A 134 -18.45 -21.03 38.63
N LEU A 135 -19.06 -20.72 39.77
CA LEU A 135 -18.76 -19.53 40.56
C LEU A 135 -17.29 -19.54 41.02
N ALA A 136 -16.82 -20.66 41.59
CA ALA A 136 -15.43 -20.81 42.02
C ALA A 136 -14.44 -20.69 40.84
N ALA A 137 -14.79 -21.25 39.68
CA ALA A 137 -13.97 -21.14 38.46
C ALA A 137 -13.92 -19.69 37.92
N MET A 138 -15.06 -18.99 37.91
CA MET A 138 -15.14 -17.58 37.54
C MET A 138 -14.28 -16.72 38.48
N HIS A 139 -14.41 -16.94 39.79
CA HIS A 139 -13.62 -16.28 40.82
C HIS A 139 -12.11 -16.45 40.61
N ALA A 140 -11.64 -17.68 40.43
CA ALA A 140 -10.22 -17.94 40.19
C ALA A 140 -9.69 -17.30 38.88
N ALA A 141 -10.53 -17.24 37.84
CA ALA A 141 -10.17 -16.59 36.58
C ALA A 141 -10.15 -15.05 36.68
N LEU A 142 -11.01 -14.47 37.52
CA LEU A 142 -11.04 -13.02 37.77
C LEU A 142 -9.86 -12.57 38.65
N ASP A 143 -9.47 -13.37 39.64
CA ASP A 143 -8.32 -13.03 40.50
C ASP A 143 -7.01 -12.99 39.70
N ARG A 144 -6.81 -13.95 38.79
CA ARG A 144 -5.68 -13.93 37.85
C ARG A 144 -5.72 -12.75 36.89
N LEU A 145 -6.90 -12.42 36.35
CA LEU A 145 -7.05 -11.25 35.47
C LEU A 145 -6.62 -9.96 36.16
N ILE A 146 -6.98 -9.78 37.43
CA ILE A 146 -6.59 -8.61 38.23
C ILE A 146 -5.07 -8.59 38.45
N GLU A 147 -4.47 -9.70 38.88
CA GLU A 147 -3.03 -9.80 39.11
C GLU A 147 -2.22 -9.52 37.84
N ASP A 148 -2.61 -10.15 36.73
CA ASP A 148 -1.92 -10.01 35.44
C ASP A 148 -2.10 -8.63 34.82
N SER A 149 -3.27 -7.99 34.97
CA SER A 149 -3.47 -6.60 34.50
C SER A 149 -2.54 -5.64 35.24
N VAL A 150 -2.47 -5.75 36.58
CA VAL A 150 -1.59 -4.92 37.40
C VAL A 150 -0.11 -5.16 37.08
N ALA A 151 0.30 -6.42 36.92
CA ALA A 151 1.66 -6.78 36.56
C ALA A 151 2.03 -6.29 35.15
N GLY A 152 1.11 -6.43 34.19
CA GLY A 152 1.27 -5.96 32.82
C GLY A 152 1.40 -4.44 32.74
N GLU A 153 0.58 -3.70 33.48
CA GLU A 153 0.61 -2.23 33.52
C GLU A 153 1.95 -1.74 34.10
N ARG A 154 2.41 -2.37 35.17
CA ARG A 154 3.71 -2.05 35.78
C ARG A 154 4.87 -2.32 34.82
N ALA A 155 4.88 -3.50 34.18
CA ALA A 155 5.93 -3.85 33.22
C ALA A 155 5.95 -2.89 32.02
N ALA A 156 4.79 -2.50 31.51
CA ALA A 156 4.67 -1.52 30.43
C ALA A 156 5.18 -0.13 30.85
N ASN A 157 4.88 0.31 32.08
CA ASN A 157 5.38 1.59 32.61
C ASN A 157 6.91 1.58 32.82
N GLU A 158 7.47 0.49 33.34
CA GLU A 158 8.93 0.33 33.49
C GLU A 158 9.63 0.35 32.12
N LEU A 159 9.03 -0.27 31.09
CA LEU A 159 9.50 -0.18 29.71
C LEU A 159 9.49 1.27 29.20
N LEU A 160 8.40 2.01 29.37
CA LEU A 160 8.29 3.41 28.94
C LEU A 160 9.35 4.32 29.57
N VAL A 161 9.61 4.19 30.88
CA VAL A 161 10.66 4.94 31.58
C VAL A 161 12.04 4.61 31.00
N SER A 162 12.31 3.32 30.77
CA SER A 162 13.58 2.87 30.21
C SER A 162 13.80 3.35 28.77
N GLU A 163 12.73 3.47 27.98
CA GLU A 163 12.74 3.95 26.60
C GLU A 163 13.04 5.44 26.52
N ASN A 164 12.43 6.24 27.40
CA ASN A 164 12.75 7.66 27.52
C ASN A 164 14.24 7.89 27.82
N GLY A 165 14.83 7.09 28.72
CA GLY A 165 16.26 7.18 29.02
C GLY A 165 17.18 6.83 27.84
N LEU A 166 16.79 5.89 26.97
CA LEU A 166 17.53 5.59 25.75
C LEU A 166 17.39 6.69 24.70
N ARG A 167 16.18 7.23 24.53
CA ARG A 167 15.90 8.36 23.63
C ARG A 167 16.79 9.56 23.95
N ASP A 168 16.85 9.94 25.22
CA ASP A 168 17.58 11.15 25.64
C ASP A 168 19.10 10.99 25.38
N LYS A 169 19.65 9.78 25.59
CA LYS A 169 21.06 9.47 25.25
C LYS A 169 21.35 9.52 23.74
N MET A 170 20.44 9.01 22.92
CA MET A 170 20.59 9.11 21.45
C MET A 170 20.52 10.56 20.98
N ALA A 171 19.62 11.37 21.55
CA ALA A 171 19.51 12.79 21.21
C ALA A 171 20.78 13.58 21.55
N GLU A 172 21.42 13.29 22.69
CA GLU A 172 22.71 13.86 23.08
C GLU A 172 23.81 13.50 22.07
N SER A 173 23.88 12.22 21.65
CA SER A 173 24.83 11.75 20.62
C SER A 173 24.68 12.55 19.31
N ARG A 174 23.44 12.67 18.80
CA ARG A 174 23.16 13.41 17.56
C ARG A 174 23.44 14.89 17.65
N ALA A 175 23.26 15.50 18.82
CA ALA A 175 23.60 16.91 19.03
C ALA A 175 25.11 17.15 18.88
N VAL A 176 25.93 16.20 19.34
CA VAL A 176 27.39 16.24 19.16
C VAL A 176 27.76 16.11 17.68
N GLU A 177 27.15 15.17 16.95
CA GLU A 177 27.41 14.98 15.50
C GLU A 177 27.01 16.21 14.67
N LEU A 178 25.82 16.78 14.93
CA LEU A 178 25.36 17.98 14.23
C LEU A 178 26.31 19.16 14.44
N LYS A 179 26.79 19.35 15.66
CA LYS A 179 27.73 20.42 16.00
C LYS A 179 29.07 20.25 15.28
N VAL A 180 29.55 19.01 15.12
CA VAL A 180 30.75 18.73 14.30
C VAL A 180 30.51 19.10 12.83
N LEU A 181 29.35 18.78 12.26
CA LEU A 181 29.01 19.15 10.89
C LEU A 181 28.92 20.67 10.68
N GLU A 182 28.31 21.39 11.62
CA GLU A 182 28.26 22.86 11.61
C GLU A 182 29.66 23.48 11.66
N MET A 183 30.54 22.94 12.51
CA MET A 183 31.94 23.37 12.60
C MET A 183 32.72 23.11 11.30
N LYS A 184 32.45 21.99 10.60
CA LYS A 184 33.04 21.69 9.28
C LYS A 184 32.51 22.61 8.19
N ALA A 185 31.20 22.90 8.20
CA ALA A 185 30.61 23.81 7.22
C ALA A 185 31.19 25.22 7.32
N ALA A 186 31.48 25.69 8.53
CA ALA A 186 32.07 27.01 8.78
C ALA A 186 33.51 27.16 8.29
N SER A 187 34.23 26.04 8.08
CA SER A 187 35.62 26.03 7.61
C SER A 187 35.80 25.60 6.14
N ALA A 188 34.70 25.36 5.43
CA ALA A 188 34.67 24.78 4.08
C ALA A 188 34.73 25.82 2.94
N ASP A 189 35.22 25.40 1.77
CA ASP A 189 35.15 26.20 0.53
C ASP A 189 33.76 26.17 -0.13
N ALA A 190 33.52 26.98 -1.16
CA ALA A 190 32.18 27.18 -1.73
C ALA A 190 31.50 25.88 -2.24
N ALA A 191 32.26 24.95 -2.84
CA ALA A 191 31.71 23.67 -3.31
C ALA A 191 31.44 22.70 -2.15
N SER A 192 32.28 22.74 -1.11
CA SER A 192 32.15 21.94 0.09
C SER A 192 31.04 22.47 1.03
N VAL A 193 30.72 23.76 0.97
CA VAL A 193 29.64 24.39 1.75
C VAL A 193 28.27 23.84 1.36
N ASP A 194 27.99 23.62 0.07
CA ASP A 194 26.71 23.06 -0.34
C ASP A 194 26.58 21.59 0.06
N ALA A 195 27.65 20.80 -0.06
CA ALA A 195 27.68 19.43 0.47
C ALA A 195 27.48 19.40 2.00
N ALA A 196 28.11 20.33 2.73
CA ALA A 196 27.98 20.46 4.18
C ALA A 196 26.57 20.90 4.60
N LYS A 197 25.92 21.83 3.88
CA LYS A 197 24.52 22.19 4.11
C LYS A 197 23.58 21.00 3.94
N ARG A 198 23.79 20.17 2.90
CA ARG A 198 23.00 18.93 2.71
C ARG A 198 23.21 17.97 3.87
N ALA A 199 24.45 17.78 4.32
CA ALA A 199 24.76 16.92 5.46
C ALA A 199 24.11 17.42 6.77
N ILE A 200 24.09 18.74 7.01
CA ILE A 200 23.40 19.36 8.14
C ILE A 200 21.89 19.11 8.06
N PHE A 201 21.26 19.35 6.91
CA PHE A 201 19.83 19.09 6.73
C PHE A 201 19.48 17.61 6.89
N GLU A 202 20.29 16.69 6.37
CA GLU A 202 20.11 15.25 6.60
C GLU A 202 20.24 14.89 8.08
N MET A 203 21.21 15.45 8.80
CA MET A 203 21.37 15.20 10.24
C MET A 203 20.17 15.72 11.04
N GLN A 204 19.66 16.91 10.71
CA GLN A 204 18.44 17.46 11.31
C GLN A 204 17.21 16.60 11.01
N ALA A 205 17.09 16.10 9.77
CA ALA A 205 16.04 15.16 9.39
C ALA A 205 16.15 13.82 10.15
N VAL A 206 17.36 13.32 10.39
CA VAL A 206 17.61 12.12 11.22
C VAL A 206 17.17 12.35 12.67
N GLN A 207 17.52 13.49 13.29
CA GLN A 207 17.09 13.82 14.66
C GLN A 207 15.57 13.84 14.81
N LEU A 208 14.88 14.47 13.86
CA LEU A 208 13.42 14.50 13.85
C LEU A 208 12.81 13.12 13.57
N TRP A 209 13.43 12.33 12.69
CA TRP A 209 13.00 10.96 12.40
C TRP A 209 13.14 10.03 13.61
N GLU A 210 14.23 10.14 14.37
CA GLU A 210 14.40 9.41 15.62
C GLU A 210 13.31 9.81 16.63
N ARG A 211 13.02 11.10 16.75
CA ARG A 211 11.93 11.59 17.60
C ARG A 211 10.58 10.98 17.21
N GLN A 212 10.31 10.89 15.91
CA GLN A 212 9.13 10.22 15.35
C GLN A 212 9.13 8.72 15.69
N LEU A 213 10.26 8.03 15.51
CA LEU A 213 10.41 6.60 15.80
C LEU A 213 10.10 6.30 17.26
N TRP A 214 10.67 7.08 18.18
CA TRP A 214 10.45 6.93 19.62
C TRP A 214 8.99 7.17 20.01
N ALA A 215 8.37 8.23 19.48
CA ALA A 215 6.95 8.47 19.73
C ALA A 215 6.08 7.32 19.17
N GLY A 216 6.38 6.81 17.97
CA GLY A 216 5.67 5.64 17.40
C GLY A 216 5.85 4.35 18.22
N VAL A 217 7.04 4.13 18.78
CA VAL A 217 7.29 3.01 19.71
C VAL A 217 6.43 3.16 20.98
N GLN A 218 6.37 4.38 21.55
CA GLN A 218 5.53 4.66 22.71
C GLN A 218 4.05 4.46 22.42
N GLN A 219 3.57 4.86 21.24
CA GLN A 219 2.20 4.58 20.81
C GLN A 219 1.89 3.08 20.78
N GLY A 220 2.84 2.25 20.37
CA GLY A 220 2.68 0.79 20.39
C GLY A 220 2.51 0.25 21.82
N THR A 221 3.30 0.73 22.77
CA THR A 221 3.20 0.34 24.19
C THR A 221 1.91 0.88 24.82
N LEU A 222 1.54 2.14 24.55
CA LEU A 222 0.31 2.75 25.04
C LEU A 222 -0.94 2.05 24.46
N GLY A 223 -0.92 1.67 23.18
CA GLY A 223 -1.98 0.87 22.57
C GLY A 223 -2.22 -0.46 23.29
N GLN A 224 -1.16 -1.12 23.77
CA GLN A 224 -1.29 -2.34 24.56
C GLN A 224 -1.94 -2.08 25.92
N ILE A 225 -1.55 -0.98 26.59
CA ILE A 225 -2.17 -0.57 27.86
C ILE A 225 -3.66 -0.30 27.64
N ILE A 226 -4.02 0.43 26.58
CA ILE A 226 -5.42 0.73 26.22
C ILE A 226 -6.19 -0.58 26.00
N GLU A 227 -5.70 -1.50 25.18
CA GLU A 227 -6.38 -2.78 24.92
C GLU A 227 -6.55 -3.63 26.18
N MET A 228 -5.50 -3.71 27.02
CA MET A 228 -5.50 -4.51 28.23
C MET A 228 -6.50 -3.96 29.25
N THR A 229 -6.45 -2.66 29.51
CA THR A 229 -7.31 -1.97 30.49
C THR A 229 -8.77 -1.92 30.02
N ASP A 230 -9.01 -1.61 28.75
CA ASP A 230 -10.36 -1.59 28.17
C ASP A 230 -11.06 -2.95 28.29
N HIS A 231 -10.32 -4.03 28.06
CA HIS A 231 -10.86 -5.37 28.10
C HIS A 231 -11.04 -5.90 29.54
N ALA A 232 -10.03 -5.73 30.40
CA ALA A 232 -10.12 -6.13 31.81
C ALA A 232 -11.24 -5.37 32.53
N GLY A 233 -11.39 -4.07 32.26
CA GLY A 233 -12.47 -3.25 32.79
C GLY A 233 -13.86 -3.73 32.37
N ARG A 234 -14.05 -4.11 31.10
CA ARG A 234 -15.32 -4.68 30.61
C ARG A 234 -15.66 -6.01 31.29
N ILE A 235 -14.72 -6.94 31.37
CA ILE A 235 -14.96 -8.25 32.00
C ILE A 235 -15.33 -8.08 33.48
N ALA A 236 -14.62 -7.20 34.20
CA ALA A 236 -14.89 -6.94 35.60
C ALA A 236 -16.27 -6.28 35.81
N ALA A 237 -16.64 -5.32 34.96
CA ALA A 237 -17.97 -4.70 34.99
C ALA A 237 -19.08 -5.74 34.74
N ASP A 238 -18.91 -6.60 33.72
CA ASP A 238 -19.85 -7.68 33.41
C ASP A 238 -19.97 -8.69 34.55
N ALA A 239 -18.84 -9.08 35.16
CA ALA A 239 -18.83 -9.99 36.30
C ALA A 239 -19.52 -9.39 37.53
N ALA A 240 -19.33 -8.09 37.80
CA ALA A 240 -19.98 -7.40 38.92
C ALA A 240 -21.52 -7.41 38.83
N THR A 241 -22.09 -7.49 37.62
CA THR A 241 -23.55 -7.55 37.44
C THR A 241 -24.16 -8.88 37.92
N ILE A 242 -23.38 -9.96 37.90
CA ILE A 242 -23.82 -11.32 38.23
C ILE A 242 -23.18 -11.87 39.52
N GLU A 243 -22.32 -11.08 40.18
CA GLU A 243 -21.62 -11.47 41.40
C GLU A 243 -22.57 -11.50 42.62
N PRO A 244 -22.75 -12.66 43.28
CA PRO A 244 -23.61 -12.76 44.46
C PRO A 244 -23.01 -12.17 45.74
N ASP A 245 -21.68 -12.15 45.90
CA ASP A 245 -21.04 -11.59 47.09
C ASP A 245 -20.90 -10.06 47.02
N ALA A 246 -21.49 -9.35 47.97
CA ALA A 246 -21.52 -7.88 47.97
C ALA A 246 -20.14 -7.23 48.11
N ALA A 247 -19.21 -7.87 48.82
CA ALA A 247 -17.86 -7.33 49.00
C ALA A 247 -17.03 -7.51 47.71
N ARG A 248 -17.10 -8.68 47.08
CA ARG A 248 -16.41 -8.97 45.82
C ARG A 248 -16.98 -8.16 44.66
N LYS A 249 -18.30 -7.99 44.61
CA LYS A 249 -18.96 -7.11 43.64
C LYS A 249 -18.35 -5.70 43.69
N LYS A 250 -18.22 -5.14 44.90
CA LYS A 250 -17.61 -3.82 45.09
C LYS A 250 -16.15 -3.79 44.61
N THR A 251 -15.35 -4.82 44.92
CA THR A 251 -13.97 -4.94 44.42
C THR A 251 -13.89 -4.95 42.89
N LEU A 252 -14.80 -5.67 42.22
CA LEU A 252 -14.86 -5.73 40.76
C LEU A 252 -15.28 -4.39 40.15
N GLU A 253 -16.24 -3.68 40.77
CA GLU A 253 -16.66 -2.34 40.35
C GLU A 253 -15.53 -1.31 40.49
N GLU A 254 -14.80 -1.33 41.61
CA GLU A 254 -13.64 -0.46 41.85
C GLU A 254 -12.48 -0.76 40.87
N PHE A 255 -12.23 -2.04 40.60
CA PHE A 255 -11.24 -2.45 39.60
C PHE A 255 -11.65 -2.00 38.19
N ALA A 256 -12.90 -2.20 37.77
CA ALA A 256 -13.40 -1.74 36.48
C ALA A 256 -13.27 -0.22 36.30
N GLN A 257 -13.54 0.56 37.35
CA GLN A 257 -13.34 2.01 37.35
C GLN A 257 -11.87 2.40 37.23
N ARG A 258 -10.96 1.72 37.94
CA ARG A 258 -9.51 1.93 37.80
C ARG A 258 -9.05 1.69 36.37
N GLU A 259 -9.43 0.57 35.78
CA GLU A 259 -9.01 0.22 34.41
C GLU A 259 -9.56 1.22 33.39
N THR A 260 -10.82 1.65 33.55
CA THR A 260 -11.43 2.69 32.69
C THR A 260 -10.66 4.01 32.76
N LYS A 261 -10.20 4.40 33.94
CA LYS A 261 -9.36 5.58 34.12
C LYS A 261 -7.99 5.40 33.46
N GLY A 262 -7.33 4.26 33.70
CA GLY A 262 -6.03 3.92 33.09
C GLY A 262 -6.08 3.94 31.56
N LYS A 263 -7.15 3.39 30.97
CA LYS A 263 -7.44 3.48 29.53
C LYS A 263 -7.49 4.93 29.05
N THR A 264 -8.26 5.77 29.74
CA THR A 264 -8.46 7.18 29.35
C THR A 264 -7.15 7.98 29.41
N ASP A 265 -6.34 7.76 30.46
CA ASP A 265 -5.03 8.40 30.61
C ASP A 265 -4.04 7.93 29.53
N ALA A 266 -4.07 6.64 29.18
CA ALA A 266 -3.26 6.08 28.10
C ALA A 266 -3.70 6.59 26.71
N GLU A 267 -5.00 6.69 26.44
CA GLU A 267 -5.56 7.26 25.20
C GLU A 267 -5.13 8.72 25.01
N LYS A 268 -5.19 9.53 26.07
CA LYS A 268 -4.71 10.92 26.04
C LYS A 268 -3.23 10.99 25.68
N THR A 269 -2.39 10.24 26.37
CA THR A 269 -0.93 10.21 26.14
C THR A 269 -0.59 9.69 24.72
N ASN A 270 -1.35 8.71 24.23
CA ASN A 270 -1.21 8.16 22.89
C ASN A 270 -1.56 9.21 21.81
N GLY A 271 -2.57 10.05 22.07
CA GLY A 271 -2.92 11.20 21.25
C GLY A 271 -1.83 12.27 21.21
N GLU A 272 -1.20 12.57 22.36
CA GLU A 272 -0.05 13.48 22.43
C GLU A 272 1.15 12.94 21.62
N CYS A 273 1.45 11.64 21.73
CA CYS A 273 2.47 10.98 20.93
C CYS A 273 2.15 11.05 19.43
N ALA A 274 0.88 10.88 19.04
CA ALA A 274 0.43 11.00 17.65
C ALA A 274 0.72 12.41 17.10
N ALA A 275 0.45 13.44 17.90
CA ALA A 275 0.71 14.82 17.52
C ALA A 275 2.22 15.10 17.34
N ILE A 276 3.07 14.54 18.21
CA ILE A 276 4.54 14.63 18.07
C ILE A 276 5.00 13.96 16.78
N VAL A 277 4.50 12.75 16.47
CA VAL A 277 4.80 12.04 15.23
C VAL A 277 4.40 12.89 14.02
N ALA A 278 3.17 13.40 14.01
CA ALA A 278 2.66 14.22 12.90
C ALA A 278 3.50 15.50 12.69
N LYS A 279 3.85 16.19 13.77
CA LYS A 279 4.70 17.39 13.72
C LYS A 279 6.11 17.07 13.22
N ALA A 280 6.77 16.06 13.78
CA ALA A 280 8.12 15.68 13.37
C ALA A 280 8.15 15.30 11.88
N ILE A 281 7.16 14.53 11.42
CA ILE A 281 6.99 14.22 10.00
C ILE A 281 6.93 15.50 9.16
N SER A 282 6.13 16.48 9.56
CA SER A 282 5.99 17.72 8.80
C SER A 282 7.25 18.56 8.70
N GLU A 283 8.16 18.46 9.67
CA GLU A 283 9.44 19.17 9.69
C GLU A 283 10.54 18.41 8.92
N ILE A 284 10.53 17.06 8.93
CA ILE A 284 11.53 16.21 8.25
C ILE A 284 11.51 16.42 6.73
N TYR A 285 10.32 16.41 6.14
CA TYR A 285 10.18 16.33 4.69
C TYR A 285 10.66 17.59 3.95
N PRO A 286 10.36 18.82 4.42
CA PRO A 286 10.96 20.04 3.87
C PRO A 286 12.48 20.06 3.96
N LEU A 287 13.06 19.64 5.10
CA LEU A 287 14.51 19.57 5.28
C LEU A 287 15.14 18.56 4.32
N ARG A 288 14.52 17.38 4.15
CA ARG A 288 14.96 16.39 3.17
C ARG A 288 14.84 16.86 1.73
N ALA A 289 13.74 17.49 1.37
CA ALA A 289 13.58 18.04 0.03
C ALA A 289 14.66 19.10 -0.26
N ALA A 290 14.95 19.98 0.72
CA ALA A 290 16.01 20.97 0.63
C ALA A 290 17.42 20.33 0.56
N ALA A 291 17.69 19.30 1.37
CA ALA A 291 18.94 18.54 1.34
C ALA A 291 19.18 17.84 -0.01
N MET A 292 18.12 17.34 -0.63
CA MET A 292 18.22 16.59 -1.89
C MET A 292 18.16 17.49 -3.14
N GLY A 293 17.89 18.79 -3.01
CA GLY A 293 17.65 19.68 -4.15
C GLY A 293 16.37 19.33 -4.92
N GLY A 294 15.39 18.77 -4.23
CA GLY A 294 14.14 18.27 -4.78
C GLY A 294 13.08 19.35 -5.05
N LEU A 295 11.85 18.92 -5.29
CA LEU A 295 10.71 19.82 -5.48
C LEU A 295 10.25 20.40 -4.15
N THR A 296 9.67 21.60 -4.19
CA THR A 296 9.10 22.24 -3.01
C THR A 296 7.92 21.42 -2.46
N PRO A 297 7.95 20.96 -1.20
CA PRO A 297 6.84 20.22 -0.62
C PRO A 297 5.62 21.11 -0.38
N LEU A 298 4.43 20.53 -0.53
CA LEU A 298 3.17 21.14 -0.15
C LEU A 298 3.13 21.36 1.36
N ALA A 299 2.76 22.58 1.76
CA ALA A 299 2.51 22.91 3.16
C ALA A 299 1.37 22.02 3.73
N PRO A 300 1.54 21.40 4.91
CA PRO A 300 0.57 20.46 5.47
C PRO A 300 -0.83 21.05 5.67
N GLU A 301 -0.90 22.35 5.94
CA GLU A 301 -2.14 23.09 6.17
C GLU A 301 -2.95 23.24 4.88
N LYS A 302 -2.31 23.09 3.71
CA LYS A 302 -2.97 23.08 2.41
C LYS A 302 -3.54 21.69 2.08
N TRP A 303 -3.28 20.65 2.87
CA TRP A 303 -3.85 19.31 2.66
C TRP A 303 -5.35 19.31 2.94
N ASP A 304 -6.13 18.84 1.96
CA ASP A 304 -7.59 18.81 2.04
C ASP A 304 -8.12 17.53 1.37
N LEU A 305 -9.44 17.30 1.46
CA LEU A 305 -10.10 16.15 0.87
C LEU A 305 -9.94 16.06 -0.66
N ALA A 306 -9.88 17.20 -1.36
CA ALA A 306 -9.72 17.21 -2.81
C ALA A 306 -8.31 16.76 -3.22
N LYS A 307 -7.28 17.19 -2.49
CA LYS A 307 -5.88 16.75 -2.68
C LYS A 307 -5.69 15.29 -2.28
N ALA A 308 -6.36 14.82 -1.22
CA ALA A 308 -6.40 13.40 -0.87
C ALA A 308 -6.99 12.54 -1.99
N ARG A 309 -8.12 12.98 -2.57
CA ARG A 309 -8.73 12.32 -3.73
C ARG A 309 -7.79 12.34 -4.94
N HIS A 310 -7.20 13.49 -5.25
CA HIS A 310 -6.26 13.61 -6.36
C HIS A 310 -5.08 12.64 -6.20
N LEU A 311 -4.48 12.57 -5.01
CA LEU A 311 -3.40 11.61 -4.73
C LEU A 311 -3.86 10.16 -4.98
N LEU A 312 -5.01 9.74 -4.45
CA LEU A 312 -5.57 8.38 -4.66
C LEU A 312 -5.82 8.05 -6.14
N VAL A 313 -6.26 9.03 -6.93
CA VAL A 313 -6.57 8.86 -8.36
C VAL A 313 -5.30 8.79 -9.20
N ARG A 314 -4.31 9.65 -8.92
CA ARG A 314 -3.06 9.73 -9.70
C ARG A 314 -2.07 8.63 -9.28
N ALA A 315 -1.82 8.47 -7.98
CA ALA A 315 -0.93 7.45 -7.40
C ALA A 315 -1.63 6.09 -7.19
N GLY A 316 -2.83 5.94 -7.73
CA GLY A 316 -3.59 4.69 -7.72
C GLY A 316 -4.56 4.67 -8.88
N PHE A 317 -5.79 4.27 -8.62
CA PHE A 317 -6.87 4.33 -9.60
C PHE A 317 -8.11 5.05 -9.06
N GLY A 318 -8.06 5.61 -7.85
CA GLY A 318 -9.22 6.15 -7.13
C GLY A 318 -9.60 5.27 -5.93
N GLY A 319 -10.73 5.60 -5.32
CA GLY A 319 -11.19 4.97 -4.09
C GLY A 319 -12.50 5.56 -3.59
N THR A 320 -13.16 4.80 -2.72
CA THR A 320 -14.43 5.16 -2.09
C THR A 320 -14.29 6.44 -1.26
N PRO A 321 -15.41 7.14 -0.94
CA PRO A 321 -15.39 8.30 -0.05
C PRO A 321 -14.71 8.04 1.28
N GLN A 322 -14.93 6.85 1.84
CA GLN A 322 -14.32 6.46 3.10
C GLN A 322 -12.80 6.31 2.96
N GLU A 323 -12.31 5.72 1.87
CA GLU A 323 -10.87 5.63 1.59
C GLU A 323 -10.24 7.03 1.41
N VAL A 324 -10.94 7.97 0.75
CA VAL A 324 -10.48 9.37 0.64
C VAL A 324 -10.44 10.06 2.02
N LYS A 325 -11.50 9.92 2.83
CA LYS A 325 -11.55 10.47 4.20
C LYS A 325 -10.45 9.87 5.08
N ASN A 326 -10.23 8.56 5.00
CA ASN A 326 -9.17 7.87 5.73
C ASN A 326 -7.80 8.39 5.31
N LEU A 327 -7.54 8.52 4.00
CA LEU A 327 -6.27 9.04 3.51
C LEU A 327 -6.07 10.52 3.92
N HIS A 328 -7.12 11.34 3.87
CA HIS A 328 -7.06 12.71 4.34
C HIS A 328 -6.72 12.78 5.84
N ALA A 329 -7.37 11.95 6.66
CA ALA A 329 -7.15 11.89 8.11
C ALA A 329 -5.73 11.45 8.51
N MET A 330 -5.01 10.72 7.64
CA MET A 330 -3.59 10.40 7.85
C MET A 330 -2.69 11.65 7.80
N GLY A 331 -3.12 12.70 7.10
CA GLY A 331 -2.27 13.83 6.73
C GLY A 331 -1.37 13.54 5.53
N LEU A 332 -0.92 14.59 4.83
CA LEU A 332 -0.19 14.54 3.55
C LEU A 332 0.94 13.49 3.54
N TYR A 333 1.83 13.56 4.51
CA TYR A 333 3.05 12.74 4.51
C TYR A 333 2.78 11.26 4.78
N ALA A 334 1.96 10.95 5.79
CA ALA A 334 1.60 9.58 6.09
C ALA A 334 0.75 8.97 4.97
N ALA A 335 -0.07 9.77 4.28
CA ALA A 335 -0.79 9.37 3.08
C ALA A 335 0.15 9.00 1.93
N VAL A 336 1.16 9.83 1.64
CA VAL A 336 2.17 9.51 0.61
C VAL A 336 2.99 8.28 1.01
N ASP A 337 3.41 8.18 2.27
CA ASP A 337 4.12 7.00 2.78
C ASP A 337 3.28 5.73 2.67
N HIS A 338 1.99 5.80 2.99
CA HIS A 338 1.08 4.68 2.89
C HIS A 338 1.02 4.14 1.46
N LEU A 339 1.00 5.02 0.45
CA LEU A 339 0.97 4.64 -0.97
C LEU A 339 2.33 4.20 -1.50
N VAL A 340 3.42 4.92 -1.18
CA VAL A 340 4.77 4.65 -1.72
C VAL A 340 5.43 3.45 -1.03
N ASP A 341 5.26 3.29 0.29
CA ASP A 341 5.74 2.14 1.04
C ASP A 341 4.71 1.00 1.07
N PHE A 342 4.04 0.75 -0.07
CA PHE A 342 2.97 -0.26 -0.22
C PHE A 342 3.39 -1.69 0.19
N HIS A 343 4.69 -2.00 0.22
CA HIS A 343 5.22 -3.29 0.67
C HIS A 343 4.90 -3.59 2.14
N ARG A 344 4.56 -2.57 2.93
CA ARG A 344 4.07 -2.73 4.33
C ARG A 344 2.65 -3.28 4.41
N GLN A 345 1.90 -3.19 3.32
CA GLN A 345 0.52 -3.67 3.23
C GLN A 345 0.52 -5.13 2.76
N ALA A 346 -0.55 -5.88 3.02
CA ALA A 346 -0.67 -7.24 2.50
C ALA A 346 -0.60 -7.27 0.95
N PRO A 347 -0.04 -8.33 0.34
CA PRO A 347 -0.10 -8.50 -1.11
C PRO A 347 -1.55 -8.74 -1.57
N ALA A 348 -1.85 -8.42 -2.84
CA ALA A 348 -3.19 -8.65 -3.39
C ALA A 348 -3.53 -10.15 -3.46
N PRO A 349 -4.74 -10.56 -3.04
CA PRO A 349 -5.19 -11.97 -3.04
C PRO A 349 -5.67 -12.40 -4.43
N ALA A 350 -4.79 -12.31 -5.43
CA ALA A 350 -5.08 -12.75 -6.79
C ALA A 350 -3.84 -13.46 -7.34
N SER A 351 -3.80 -14.78 -7.18
CA SER A 351 -2.88 -15.67 -7.89
C SER A 351 -3.40 -15.93 -9.29
N LEU A 352 -2.48 -16.25 -10.19
CA LEU A 352 -2.77 -16.75 -11.52
C LEU A 352 -1.79 -17.89 -11.78
N ASP A 353 -2.33 -19.06 -12.10
CA ASP A 353 -1.53 -20.20 -12.49
C ASP A 353 -1.32 -20.13 -14.01
N VAL A 354 -0.18 -19.57 -14.42
CA VAL A 354 0.24 -19.59 -15.82
C VAL A 354 1.26 -20.71 -15.99
N ILE A 355 0.97 -21.66 -16.87
CA ILE A 355 1.84 -22.78 -17.18
C ILE A 355 2.65 -22.50 -18.46
N PRO A 356 3.90 -22.99 -18.55
CA PRO A 356 4.65 -22.95 -19.79
C PRO A 356 3.85 -23.61 -20.92
N VAL A 357 3.87 -22.99 -22.12
CA VAL A 357 3.27 -23.61 -23.30
C VAL A 357 4.01 -24.92 -23.60
N PRO A 358 3.31 -26.05 -23.81
CA PRO A 358 3.98 -27.31 -24.11
C PRO A 358 4.90 -27.19 -25.33
N LEU A 359 6.09 -27.78 -25.23
CA LEU A 359 7.01 -27.82 -26.36
C LEU A 359 6.40 -28.57 -27.55
N PRO A 360 6.72 -28.16 -28.80
CA PRO A 360 6.49 -29.02 -29.95
C PRO A 360 7.20 -30.36 -29.75
N ASP A 361 6.53 -31.46 -30.08
CA ASP A 361 7.16 -32.78 -30.03
C ASP A 361 8.35 -32.79 -31.02
N PRO A 362 9.54 -33.28 -30.65
CA PRO A 362 10.69 -33.38 -31.57
C PRO A 362 10.38 -34.13 -32.88
N LEU A 363 9.35 -34.97 -32.89
CA LEU A 363 8.84 -35.70 -34.06
C LEU A 363 7.79 -34.91 -34.85
N GLU A 364 7.24 -33.84 -34.30
CA GLU A 364 6.20 -33.03 -34.94
C GLU A 364 6.67 -32.41 -36.26
N GLY A 365 7.90 -31.87 -36.29
CA GLY A 365 8.52 -31.38 -37.52
C GLY A 365 8.73 -32.48 -38.57
N LYS A 366 8.77 -33.75 -38.15
CA LYS A 366 8.93 -34.94 -39.01
C LYS A 366 7.59 -35.54 -39.44
N LEU A 367 6.46 -35.07 -38.92
CA LEU A 367 5.14 -35.53 -39.35
C LEU A 367 4.91 -35.14 -40.81
N ARG A 368 4.68 -36.13 -41.67
CA ARG A 368 4.38 -35.91 -43.10
C ARG A 368 3.02 -35.27 -43.34
N ASN A 369 2.06 -35.49 -42.44
CA ASN A 369 0.70 -34.99 -42.57
C ASN A 369 0.58 -33.56 -42.02
N ALA A 370 0.34 -32.59 -42.92
CA ALA A 370 0.16 -31.19 -42.57
C ALA A 370 -1.06 -30.94 -41.67
N PHE A 371 -2.13 -31.73 -41.80
CA PHE A 371 -3.33 -31.61 -40.97
C PHE A 371 -3.04 -31.96 -39.51
N VAL A 372 -2.31 -33.05 -39.25
CA VAL A 372 -1.96 -33.49 -37.88
C VAL A 372 -0.99 -32.49 -37.22
N ARG A 373 -0.01 -31.97 -37.97
CA ARG A 373 0.85 -30.87 -37.51
C ARG A 373 0.03 -29.63 -37.16
N GLY A 374 -0.92 -29.27 -38.01
CA GLY A 374 -1.82 -28.15 -37.79
C GLY A 374 -2.69 -28.32 -36.54
N GLN A 375 -3.20 -29.53 -36.27
CA GLN A 375 -3.96 -29.82 -35.05
C GLN A 375 -3.11 -29.72 -33.77
N ALA A 376 -1.87 -30.26 -33.78
CA ALA A 376 -0.96 -30.17 -32.63
C ALA A 376 -0.57 -28.71 -32.32
N ALA A 377 -0.24 -27.93 -33.36
CA ALA A 377 0.00 -26.50 -33.24
C ALA A 377 -1.26 -25.74 -32.77
N GLY A 378 -2.44 -26.06 -33.32
CA GLY A 378 -3.71 -25.48 -32.91
C GLY A 378 -4.06 -25.74 -31.44
N ALA A 379 -3.79 -26.95 -30.94
CA ALA A 379 -4.00 -27.29 -29.53
C ALA A 379 -3.12 -26.44 -28.59
N ARG A 380 -1.84 -26.25 -28.93
CA ARG A 380 -0.94 -25.38 -28.15
C ARG A 380 -1.36 -23.92 -28.21
N ASN A 381 -1.71 -23.42 -29.39
CA ASN A 381 -2.18 -22.04 -29.56
C ASN A 381 -3.50 -21.78 -28.80
N SER A 382 -4.37 -22.79 -28.71
CA SER A 382 -5.60 -22.72 -27.92
C SER A 382 -5.32 -22.63 -26.41
N ILE A 383 -4.34 -23.40 -25.91
CA ILE A 383 -3.89 -23.32 -24.50
C ILE A 383 -3.33 -21.92 -24.22
N ASP A 384 -2.42 -21.42 -25.05
CA ASP A 384 -1.84 -20.08 -24.86
C ASP A 384 -2.91 -18.97 -24.94
N GLY A 385 -3.79 -19.02 -25.94
CA GLY A 385 -4.88 -18.05 -26.10
C GLY A 385 -5.84 -18.00 -24.91
N GLY A 386 -6.18 -19.16 -24.34
CA GLY A 386 -6.97 -19.25 -23.11
C GLY A 386 -6.27 -18.61 -21.91
N GLN A 387 -4.96 -18.85 -21.76
CA GLN A 387 -4.15 -18.22 -20.71
C GLN A 387 -4.05 -16.71 -20.88
N PHE A 388 -3.96 -16.20 -22.11
CA PHE A 388 -3.79 -14.77 -22.36
C PHE A 388 -5.02 -13.95 -21.92
N GLY A 389 -6.22 -14.45 -22.20
CA GLY A 389 -7.46 -13.84 -21.70
C GLY A 389 -7.51 -13.82 -20.18
N ALA A 390 -7.12 -14.93 -19.53
CA ALA A 390 -7.04 -15.03 -18.08
C ALA A 390 -6.01 -14.06 -17.47
N LEU A 391 -4.85 -13.89 -18.13
CA LEU A 391 -3.80 -12.96 -17.72
C LEU A 391 -4.29 -11.50 -17.68
N ARG A 392 -5.00 -11.04 -18.71
CA ARG A 392 -5.56 -9.67 -18.74
C ARG A 392 -6.60 -9.47 -17.64
N GLN A 393 -7.54 -10.40 -17.52
CA GLN A 393 -8.60 -10.35 -16.51
C GLN A 393 -8.03 -10.36 -15.09
N TRP A 394 -7.03 -11.20 -14.84
CA TRP A 394 -6.30 -11.24 -13.58
C TRP A 394 -5.65 -9.90 -13.25
N TRP A 395 -4.97 -9.27 -14.22
CA TRP A 395 -4.31 -7.99 -13.95
C TRP A 395 -5.33 -6.87 -13.67
N ILE A 396 -6.46 -6.85 -14.38
CA ILE A 396 -7.57 -5.94 -14.09
C ILE A 396 -8.12 -6.18 -12.68
N LYS A 397 -8.36 -7.43 -12.29
CA LYS A 397 -8.81 -7.80 -10.94
C LYS A 397 -7.83 -7.29 -9.88
N ARG A 398 -6.52 -7.40 -10.12
CA ARG A 398 -5.50 -6.83 -9.22
C ARG A 398 -5.57 -5.32 -9.12
N MET A 399 -5.69 -4.61 -10.24
CA MET A 399 -5.82 -3.14 -10.24
C MET A 399 -7.06 -2.67 -9.46
N VAL A 400 -8.14 -3.45 -9.49
CA VAL A 400 -9.38 -3.17 -8.75
C VAL A 400 -9.26 -3.50 -7.26
N ALA A 401 -8.82 -4.72 -6.91
CA ALA A 401 -8.94 -5.25 -5.55
C ALA A 401 -7.69 -5.08 -4.68
N SER A 402 -6.52 -4.79 -5.27
CA SER A 402 -5.27 -4.69 -4.51
C SER A 402 -5.32 -3.57 -3.47
N PRO A 403 -4.85 -3.82 -2.23
CA PRO A 403 -4.59 -2.75 -1.27
C PRO A 403 -3.37 -1.92 -1.65
N ARG A 404 -2.56 -2.36 -2.63
CA ARG A 404 -1.35 -1.69 -3.13
C ARG A 404 -1.61 -1.02 -4.50
N PRO A 405 -2.45 0.03 -4.60
CA PRO A 405 -2.85 0.58 -5.89
C PRO A 405 -1.69 1.23 -6.64
N LEU A 406 -0.73 1.86 -5.93
CA LEU A 406 0.45 2.46 -6.57
C LEU A 406 1.34 1.40 -7.23
N GLN A 407 1.45 0.21 -6.65
CA GLN A 407 2.24 -0.88 -7.23
C GLN A 407 1.71 -1.22 -8.63
N GLU A 408 0.41 -1.48 -8.76
CA GLU A 408 -0.19 -1.83 -10.05
C GLU A 408 -0.23 -0.63 -11.01
N LYS A 409 -0.35 0.59 -10.48
CA LYS A 409 -0.27 1.84 -11.28
C LYS A 409 1.11 2.01 -11.92
N LEU A 410 2.18 1.74 -11.16
CA LEU A 410 3.55 1.73 -11.66
C LEU A 410 3.82 0.54 -12.58
N THR A 411 3.28 -0.65 -12.30
CA THR A 411 3.34 -1.78 -13.25
C THR A 411 2.75 -1.40 -14.61
N LEU A 412 1.60 -0.70 -14.62
CA LEU A 412 0.98 -0.23 -15.86
C LEU A 412 1.84 0.84 -16.57
N PHE A 413 2.46 1.74 -15.81
CA PHE A 413 3.40 2.71 -16.35
C PHE A 413 4.60 2.03 -17.00
N TRP A 414 5.26 1.10 -16.30
CA TRP A 414 6.45 0.40 -16.80
C TRP A 414 6.14 -0.48 -18.00
N HIS A 415 4.99 -1.16 -18.01
CA HIS A 415 4.52 -1.88 -19.19
C HIS A 415 4.28 -0.94 -20.39
N GLY A 416 3.79 0.28 -20.15
CA GLY A 416 3.62 1.28 -21.20
C GLY A 416 4.95 1.89 -21.66
N HIS A 417 5.95 1.95 -20.79
CA HIS A 417 7.28 2.50 -21.06
C HIS A 417 8.18 1.52 -21.79
N PHE A 418 8.27 0.28 -21.30
CA PHE A 418 8.98 -0.84 -21.92
C PHE A 418 8.00 -1.67 -22.75
N ALA A 419 7.45 -1.04 -23.79
CA ALA A 419 6.32 -1.58 -24.54
C ALA A 419 6.70 -2.86 -25.32
N THR A 420 5.90 -3.91 -25.12
CA THR A 420 5.98 -5.21 -25.82
C THR A 420 4.59 -5.68 -26.21
N GLN A 421 4.47 -6.41 -27.32
CA GLN A 421 3.19 -6.89 -27.86
C GLN A 421 3.05 -8.41 -27.79
N GLN A 422 1.90 -8.88 -27.29
CA GLN A 422 1.58 -10.31 -27.29
C GLN A 422 1.54 -10.87 -28.71
N SER A 423 1.00 -10.12 -29.67
CA SER A 423 0.90 -10.51 -31.08
C SER A 423 2.24 -10.81 -31.75
N VAL A 424 3.34 -10.22 -31.25
CA VAL A 424 4.72 -10.47 -31.74
C VAL A 424 5.41 -11.58 -30.95
N VAL A 425 5.26 -11.58 -29.63
CA VAL A 425 5.98 -12.51 -28.72
C VAL A 425 5.31 -13.89 -28.69
N GLN A 426 3.98 -13.93 -28.73
CA GLN A 426 3.13 -15.13 -28.82
C GLN A 426 3.43 -16.19 -27.74
N ASN A 427 3.67 -15.75 -26.51
CA ASN A 427 3.92 -16.62 -25.37
C ASN A 427 3.46 -15.96 -24.07
N THR A 428 2.32 -16.40 -23.55
CA THR A 428 1.68 -15.82 -22.36
C THR A 428 2.50 -16.03 -21.09
N TYR A 429 3.22 -17.15 -20.99
CA TYR A 429 4.02 -17.48 -19.81
C TYR A 429 5.12 -16.45 -19.55
N ILE A 430 5.89 -16.09 -20.58
CA ILE A 430 6.96 -15.08 -20.43
C ILE A 430 6.40 -13.65 -20.31
N LEU A 431 5.24 -13.35 -20.91
CA LEU A 431 4.55 -12.07 -20.70
C LEU A 431 4.07 -11.88 -19.26
N TYR A 432 3.58 -12.94 -18.63
CA TYR A 432 3.26 -12.94 -17.21
C TYR A 432 4.50 -12.63 -16.36
N HIS A 433 5.64 -13.26 -16.65
CA HIS A 433 6.90 -13.01 -15.92
C HIS A 433 7.45 -11.61 -16.16
N GLN A 434 7.35 -11.05 -17.37
CA GLN A 434 7.71 -9.65 -17.62
C GLN A 434 6.80 -8.70 -16.80
N ASN A 435 5.49 -8.99 -16.71
CA ASN A 435 4.58 -8.23 -15.86
C ASN A 435 4.95 -8.34 -14.37
N GLN A 436 5.42 -9.51 -13.92
CA GLN A 436 5.96 -9.69 -12.57
C GLN A 436 7.23 -8.89 -12.34
N LEU A 437 8.17 -8.87 -13.28
CA LEU A 437 9.38 -8.03 -13.24
C LEU A 437 9.02 -6.55 -13.02
N PHE A 438 8.08 -6.02 -13.83
CA PHE A 438 7.59 -4.65 -13.66
C PHE A 438 6.94 -4.40 -12.30
N ARG A 439 6.22 -5.38 -11.75
CA ARG A 439 5.56 -5.29 -10.44
C ARG A 439 6.53 -5.37 -9.27
N GLU A 440 7.56 -6.19 -9.38
CA GLU A 440 8.62 -6.34 -8.38
C GLU A 440 9.47 -5.07 -8.29
N HIS A 441 9.81 -4.49 -9.44
CA HIS A 441 10.61 -3.27 -9.53
C HIS A 441 9.78 -1.97 -9.54
N ALA A 442 8.45 -2.05 -9.41
CA ALA A 442 7.51 -0.95 -9.60
C ALA A 442 7.97 0.38 -8.96
N ALA A 443 8.36 0.35 -7.68
CA ALA A 443 8.92 1.47 -6.92
C ALA A 443 10.32 1.15 -6.35
N GLY A 444 11.03 0.22 -6.97
CA GLY A 444 12.37 -0.21 -6.57
C GLY A 444 13.47 0.64 -7.22
N ASN A 445 14.57 0.00 -7.64
CA ASN A 445 15.66 0.67 -8.32
C ASN A 445 15.47 0.65 -9.85
N PHE A 446 15.56 1.80 -10.52
CA PHE A 446 15.44 1.88 -11.99
C PHE A 446 16.59 1.16 -12.70
N GLY A 447 17.82 1.23 -12.19
CA GLY A 447 18.95 0.48 -12.73
C GLY A 447 18.74 -1.04 -12.66
N GLY A 448 18.18 -1.52 -11.55
CA GLY A 448 17.76 -2.92 -11.42
C GLY A 448 16.66 -3.32 -12.41
N LEU A 449 15.69 -2.43 -12.66
CA LEU A 449 14.65 -2.66 -13.67
C LEU A 449 15.25 -2.70 -15.09
N LEU A 450 16.12 -1.76 -15.41
CA LEU A 450 16.78 -1.69 -16.71
C LEU A 450 17.65 -2.94 -16.96
N TYR A 451 18.40 -3.38 -15.95
CA TYR A 451 19.11 -4.66 -15.96
C TYR A 451 18.17 -5.83 -16.26
N GLY A 452 17.03 -5.90 -15.55
CA GLY A 452 16.01 -6.92 -15.80
C GLY A 452 15.51 -6.91 -17.24
N ILE A 453 15.31 -5.73 -17.83
CA ILE A 453 14.83 -5.57 -19.22
C ILE A 453 15.86 -6.00 -20.25
N VAL A 454 17.15 -5.74 -20.04
CA VAL A 454 18.23 -6.25 -20.91
C VAL A 454 18.25 -7.79 -20.94
N HIS A 455 17.83 -8.42 -19.85
CA HIS A 455 17.77 -9.88 -19.69
C HIS A 455 16.39 -10.47 -19.99
N ASP A 456 15.40 -9.65 -20.27
CA ASP A 456 14.01 -10.09 -20.34
C ASP A 456 13.72 -10.84 -21.65
N PRO A 457 13.27 -12.11 -21.60
CA PRO A 457 12.97 -12.91 -22.80
C PRO A 457 11.95 -12.27 -23.74
N VAL A 458 10.96 -11.55 -23.19
CA VAL A 458 9.94 -10.86 -23.98
C VAL A 458 10.59 -9.72 -24.78
N MET A 459 11.41 -8.89 -24.14
CA MET A 459 12.12 -7.79 -24.79
C MET A 459 13.14 -8.29 -25.82
N ILE A 460 13.92 -9.30 -25.46
CA ILE A 460 14.89 -9.94 -26.36
C ILE A 460 14.19 -10.48 -27.61
N ARG A 461 13.03 -11.13 -27.47
CA ARG A 461 12.24 -11.63 -28.60
C ARG A 461 11.60 -10.49 -29.40
N TYR A 462 11.06 -9.48 -28.73
CA TYR A 462 10.30 -8.40 -29.36
C TYR A 462 11.19 -7.51 -30.25
N LEU A 463 12.42 -7.28 -29.82
CA LEU A 463 13.41 -6.46 -30.55
C LEU A 463 14.47 -7.30 -31.27
N ASP A 464 14.19 -8.59 -31.49
CA ASP A 464 15.02 -9.53 -32.24
C ASP A 464 16.49 -9.63 -31.76
N ASN A 465 16.76 -9.38 -30.47
CA ASN A 465 18.11 -9.54 -29.91
C ASN A 465 18.51 -11.02 -29.80
N ASN A 466 17.55 -11.96 -29.83
CA ASN A 466 17.87 -13.38 -29.95
C ASN A 466 18.61 -13.74 -31.25
N LEU A 467 18.64 -12.84 -32.24
CA LEU A 467 19.42 -12.96 -33.48
C LEU A 467 20.74 -12.16 -33.43
N ASN A 468 21.02 -11.45 -32.34
CA ASN A 468 22.19 -10.60 -32.18
C ASN A 468 23.43 -11.45 -31.82
N VAL A 469 24.31 -11.68 -32.80
CA VAL A 469 25.50 -12.53 -32.66
C VAL A 469 26.74 -11.81 -33.15
N VAL A 470 27.90 -12.22 -32.66
CA VAL A 470 29.22 -11.71 -33.09
C VAL A 470 29.34 -11.73 -34.62
N GLY A 471 29.82 -10.61 -35.18
CA GLY A 471 29.93 -10.39 -36.63
C GLY A 471 28.64 -9.94 -37.33
N HIS A 472 27.48 -10.08 -36.69
CA HIS A 472 26.18 -9.63 -37.21
C HIS A 472 25.37 -8.92 -36.10
N PRO A 473 25.84 -7.76 -35.62
CA PRO A 473 25.17 -7.04 -34.55
C PRO A 473 23.78 -6.56 -34.99
N ASN A 474 22.77 -6.79 -34.15
CA ASN A 474 21.41 -6.25 -34.32
C ASN A 474 21.24 -5.04 -33.40
N GLU A 475 21.05 -3.86 -34.00
CA GLU A 475 20.98 -2.59 -33.27
C GLU A 475 19.65 -2.34 -32.56
N ASN A 476 18.58 -3.07 -32.88
CA ASN A 476 17.22 -2.74 -32.42
C ASN A 476 17.14 -2.58 -30.89
N LEU A 477 17.52 -3.60 -30.12
CA LEU A 477 17.47 -3.51 -28.65
C LEU A 477 18.36 -2.40 -28.09
N ALA A 478 19.58 -2.23 -28.62
CA ALA A 478 20.49 -1.18 -28.18
C ALA A 478 19.91 0.22 -28.44
N ARG A 479 19.33 0.42 -29.62
CA ARG A 479 18.69 1.65 -30.04
C ARG A 479 17.50 1.97 -29.15
N GLU A 480 16.55 1.05 -28.98
CA GLU A 480 15.36 1.33 -28.17
C GLU A 480 15.70 1.57 -26.70
N ILE A 481 16.70 0.88 -26.15
CA ILE A 481 17.20 1.15 -24.79
C ILE A 481 17.68 2.60 -24.66
N MET A 482 18.50 3.08 -25.60
CA MET A 482 19.02 4.45 -25.56
C MET A 482 17.92 5.47 -25.86
N GLU A 483 17.21 5.31 -26.98
CA GLU A 483 16.29 6.29 -27.54
C GLU A 483 14.96 6.36 -26.77
N LEU A 484 14.39 5.24 -26.34
CA LEU A 484 13.03 5.19 -25.80
C LEU A 484 12.95 4.80 -24.33
N PHE A 485 13.90 4.02 -23.81
CA PHE A 485 13.77 3.44 -22.48
C PHE A 485 14.64 4.09 -21.41
N ALA A 486 15.82 4.59 -21.75
CA ALA A 486 16.78 5.13 -20.77
C ALA A 486 17.08 6.61 -20.97
N MET A 487 17.56 7.05 -22.13
CA MET A 487 18.12 8.41 -22.31
C MET A 487 17.19 9.38 -23.03
N GLY A 488 16.35 8.89 -23.93
CA GLY A 488 15.52 9.73 -24.81
C GLY A 488 16.17 9.96 -26.18
N VAL A 489 15.35 10.34 -27.17
CA VAL A 489 15.81 10.61 -28.54
C VAL A 489 16.75 11.83 -28.57
N ASP A 490 17.87 11.70 -29.28
CA ASP A 490 18.86 12.75 -29.52
C ASP A 490 19.49 13.36 -28.25
N GLN A 491 19.70 12.54 -27.19
CA GLN A 491 20.21 13.01 -25.88
C GLN A 491 21.70 12.72 -25.64
N GLY A 492 22.55 13.01 -26.63
CA GLY A 492 24.01 13.07 -26.46
C GLY A 492 24.80 11.78 -26.75
N TYR A 493 24.13 10.70 -27.18
CA TYR A 493 24.79 9.54 -27.80
C TYR A 493 24.88 9.72 -29.32
N THR A 494 25.73 8.92 -29.95
CA THR A 494 25.93 8.86 -31.39
C THR A 494 25.44 7.54 -31.96
N GLU A 495 25.27 7.49 -33.28
CA GLU A 495 25.02 6.25 -34.01
C GLU A 495 26.15 5.21 -33.80
N HIS A 496 27.38 5.67 -33.53
CA HIS A 496 28.48 4.76 -33.17
C HIS A 496 28.25 4.10 -31.81
N ASP A 497 27.77 4.85 -30.81
CA ASP A 497 27.45 4.29 -29.49
C ASP A 497 26.36 3.22 -29.58
N ILE A 498 25.36 3.40 -30.45
CA ILE A 498 24.31 2.41 -30.69
C ILE A 498 24.90 1.11 -31.24
N ARG A 499 25.80 1.18 -32.23
CA ARG A 499 26.50 0.01 -32.79
C ARG A 499 27.35 -0.70 -31.76
N GLU A 500 28.10 0.05 -30.96
CA GLU A 500 28.97 -0.53 -29.94
C GLU A 500 28.18 -1.14 -28.78
N ALA A 501 27.04 -0.56 -28.42
CA ALA A 501 26.10 -1.17 -27.49
C ALA A 501 25.42 -2.42 -28.06
N ALA A 502 25.09 -2.43 -29.36
CA ALA A 502 24.58 -3.63 -30.03
C ALA A 502 25.60 -4.77 -29.98
N ARG A 503 26.89 -4.47 -30.18
CA ARG A 503 27.99 -5.43 -29.97
C ARG A 503 28.04 -5.93 -28.53
N ALA A 504 27.83 -5.06 -27.54
CA ALA A 504 27.81 -5.44 -26.12
C ALA A 504 26.67 -6.42 -25.79
N LEU A 505 25.54 -6.34 -26.50
CA LEU A 505 24.37 -7.20 -26.33
C LEU A 505 24.42 -8.52 -27.13
N THR A 506 25.48 -8.76 -27.90
CA THR A 506 25.62 -10.01 -28.67
C THR A 506 25.66 -11.24 -27.76
N GLY A 507 24.99 -12.32 -28.18
CA GLY A 507 24.91 -13.57 -27.43
C GLY A 507 23.87 -13.58 -26.30
N TYR A 508 23.20 -12.46 -26.02
CA TYR A 508 22.07 -12.40 -25.09
C TYR A 508 20.83 -12.95 -25.80
N THR A 509 20.32 -14.07 -25.33
CA THR A 509 19.17 -14.77 -25.91
C THR A 509 18.30 -15.37 -24.81
N TYR A 510 17.33 -16.20 -25.18
CA TYR A 510 16.50 -16.92 -24.23
C TYR A 510 16.23 -18.35 -24.70
N ASP A 511 15.92 -19.21 -23.75
CA ASP A 511 15.48 -20.57 -24.02
C ASP A 511 13.98 -20.57 -24.31
N ASN A 512 13.60 -20.92 -25.53
CA ASN A 512 12.19 -20.92 -25.95
C ASN A 512 11.34 -22.00 -25.24
N ALA A 513 11.97 -23.00 -24.62
CA ALA A 513 11.30 -24.04 -23.84
C ALA A 513 10.96 -23.57 -22.43
N THR A 514 11.95 -23.03 -21.74
CA THR A 514 11.82 -22.65 -20.32
C THR A 514 11.38 -21.20 -20.16
N GLY A 515 11.50 -20.39 -21.21
CA GLY A 515 11.26 -18.95 -21.16
C GLY A 515 12.30 -18.23 -20.30
N GLN A 516 13.51 -18.79 -20.13
CA GLN A 516 14.56 -18.21 -19.30
C GLN A 516 15.65 -17.54 -20.14
N PHE A 517 16.20 -16.45 -19.63
CA PHE A 517 17.38 -15.80 -20.19
C PHE A 517 18.55 -16.77 -20.35
N ARG A 518 19.34 -16.58 -21.40
CA ARG A 518 20.57 -17.32 -21.65
C ARG A 518 21.62 -16.40 -22.27
N TYR A 519 22.83 -16.43 -21.72
CA TYR A 519 24.00 -15.81 -22.33
C TYR A 519 24.87 -16.85 -23.04
N VAL A 520 24.98 -16.76 -24.37
CA VAL A 520 25.77 -17.68 -25.19
C VAL A 520 27.12 -17.04 -25.51
N LEU A 521 28.12 -17.33 -24.67
CA LEU A 521 29.46 -16.75 -24.78
C LEU A 521 30.11 -16.90 -26.17
N LYS A 522 29.87 -18.02 -26.87
CA LYS A 522 30.38 -18.25 -28.23
C LYS A 522 29.78 -17.32 -29.29
N SER A 523 28.61 -16.74 -29.00
CA SER A 523 27.92 -15.79 -29.88
C SER A 523 28.15 -14.34 -29.45
N HIS A 524 28.86 -14.11 -28.35
CA HIS A 524 29.24 -12.78 -27.90
C HIS A 524 30.49 -12.29 -28.62
N ASP A 525 30.55 -10.98 -28.86
CA ASP A 525 31.73 -10.28 -29.32
C ASP A 525 32.61 -9.90 -28.12
N PRO A 526 33.74 -10.58 -27.88
CA PRO A 526 34.60 -10.29 -26.73
C PRO A 526 35.50 -9.08 -26.94
N GLY A 527 35.47 -8.44 -28.12
CA GLY A 527 36.34 -7.31 -28.44
C GLY A 527 36.01 -6.06 -27.65
N ASP A 528 36.96 -5.13 -27.61
CA ASP A 528 36.75 -3.82 -27.01
C ASP A 528 35.67 -3.03 -27.78
N LYS A 529 34.86 -2.31 -27.01
CA LYS A 529 33.73 -1.51 -27.46
C LYS A 529 33.86 -0.12 -26.86
N THR A 530 33.61 0.91 -27.65
CA THR A 530 33.68 2.31 -27.17
C THR A 530 32.29 2.89 -27.10
N ILE A 531 31.81 3.13 -25.88
CA ILE A 531 30.45 3.62 -25.62
C ILE A 531 30.57 4.85 -24.71
N PHE A 532 29.99 5.97 -25.13
CA PHE A 532 30.05 7.27 -24.44
C PHE A 532 31.48 7.72 -24.12
N GLY A 533 32.42 7.41 -25.02
CA GLY A 533 33.84 7.71 -24.89
C GLY A 533 34.62 6.78 -23.93
N LYS A 534 33.98 5.74 -23.38
CA LYS A 534 34.64 4.72 -22.54
C LYS A 534 34.87 3.44 -23.32
N THR A 535 36.10 2.93 -23.30
CA THR A 535 36.50 1.71 -24.02
C THR A 535 36.74 0.55 -23.06
N GLY A 536 36.21 -0.62 -23.39
CA GLY A 536 36.46 -1.86 -22.67
C GLY A 536 35.72 -3.04 -23.30
N PRO A 537 35.93 -4.27 -22.81
CA PRO A 537 35.26 -5.47 -23.32
C PRO A 537 33.81 -5.55 -22.80
N TRP A 538 33.02 -4.51 -23.06
CA TRP A 538 31.70 -4.32 -22.46
C TRP A 538 30.71 -5.43 -22.84
N THR A 539 29.89 -5.81 -21.86
CA THR A 539 28.73 -6.70 -22.01
C THR A 539 27.43 -5.93 -21.88
N GLY A 540 26.29 -6.61 -22.07
CA GLY A 540 24.97 -6.02 -21.83
C GLY A 540 24.79 -5.53 -20.38
N ASP A 541 25.47 -6.15 -19.43
CA ASP A 541 25.42 -5.77 -18.01
C ASP A 541 26.17 -4.45 -17.78
N ASP A 542 27.34 -4.31 -18.41
CA ASP A 542 28.14 -3.07 -18.36
C ASP A 542 27.42 -1.91 -19.04
N LEU A 543 26.71 -2.18 -20.15
CA LEU A 543 25.90 -1.20 -20.85
C LEU A 543 24.88 -0.53 -19.92
N VAL A 544 24.25 -1.28 -19.01
CA VAL A 544 23.30 -0.71 -18.03
C VAL A 544 23.99 0.36 -17.17
N ASN A 545 25.19 0.07 -16.66
CA ASN A 545 25.94 1.02 -15.85
C ASN A 545 26.36 2.26 -16.66
N LEU A 546 26.84 2.05 -17.89
CA LEU A 546 27.23 3.14 -18.79
C LEU A 546 26.06 4.09 -19.09
N LEU A 547 24.84 3.55 -19.22
CA LEU A 547 23.61 4.33 -19.40
C LEU A 547 23.25 5.11 -18.12
N LEU A 548 23.31 4.49 -16.95
CA LEU A 548 22.97 5.14 -15.68
C LEU A 548 23.92 6.28 -15.30
N GLU A 549 25.17 6.23 -15.78
CA GLU A 549 26.13 7.33 -15.59
C GLU A 549 25.72 8.61 -16.34
N GLN A 550 24.98 8.48 -17.46
CA GLN A 550 24.59 9.61 -18.28
C GLN A 550 23.54 10.51 -17.59
N PRO A 551 23.75 11.84 -17.56
CA PRO A 551 22.76 12.78 -16.98
C PRO A 551 21.40 12.74 -17.67
N SER A 552 21.37 12.48 -18.98
CA SER A 552 20.14 12.36 -19.76
C SER A 552 19.25 11.23 -19.27
N THR A 553 19.81 10.13 -18.76
CA THR A 553 19.03 9.01 -18.22
C THR A 553 18.13 9.43 -17.06
N ALA A 554 18.72 10.13 -16.07
CA ALA A 554 17.95 10.61 -14.93
C ALA A 554 16.91 11.67 -15.32
N ARG A 555 17.25 12.56 -16.27
CA ARG A 555 16.32 13.57 -16.80
C ARG A 555 15.15 12.92 -17.53
N PHE A 556 15.41 11.94 -18.38
CA PHE A 556 14.39 11.26 -19.17
C PHE A 556 13.40 10.49 -18.29
N ILE A 557 13.89 9.70 -17.34
CA ILE A 557 13.01 8.96 -16.41
C ILE A 557 12.22 9.91 -15.52
N SER A 558 12.84 11.00 -15.07
CA SER A 558 12.13 12.05 -14.29
C SER A 558 11.02 12.70 -15.11
N PHE A 559 11.29 13.03 -16.37
CA PHE A 559 10.31 13.58 -17.31
C PHE A 559 9.13 12.62 -17.50
N LYS A 560 9.39 11.33 -17.80
CA LYS A 560 8.37 10.32 -18.05
C LYS A 560 7.45 10.09 -16.84
N LEU A 561 8.04 9.98 -15.64
CA LEU A 561 7.28 9.82 -14.40
C LEU A 561 6.49 11.09 -14.05
N TYR A 562 7.05 12.28 -14.27
CA TYR A 562 6.33 13.53 -14.08
C TYR A 562 5.12 13.63 -15.01
N GLU A 563 5.29 13.41 -16.32
CA GLU A 563 4.17 13.48 -17.26
C GLU A 563 3.06 12.47 -16.95
N TYR A 564 3.43 11.29 -16.48
CA TYR A 564 2.48 10.26 -16.12
C TYR A 564 1.64 10.65 -14.91
N PHE A 565 2.26 11.16 -13.84
CA PHE A 565 1.60 11.43 -12.55
C PHE A 565 1.12 12.86 -12.35
N VAL A 566 1.69 13.85 -13.04
CA VAL A 566 1.37 15.28 -12.84
C VAL A 566 0.62 15.83 -14.04
N LYS A 567 1.33 16.39 -15.02
CA LYS A 567 0.80 17.02 -16.23
C LYS A 567 1.83 16.92 -17.36
N LYS A 568 1.37 17.12 -18.60
CA LYS A 568 2.25 17.21 -19.76
C LYS A 568 3.10 18.48 -19.72
N ASP A 569 4.19 18.45 -20.49
CA ASP A 569 5.06 19.61 -20.72
C ASP A 569 5.62 20.23 -19.42
N PRO A 570 6.33 19.46 -18.56
CA PRO A 570 7.01 20.00 -17.39
C PRO A 570 8.04 21.08 -17.76
N ALA A 571 8.21 22.06 -16.86
CA ALA A 571 9.33 22.99 -16.95
C ALA A 571 10.67 22.23 -16.79
N PRO A 572 11.72 22.56 -17.57
CA PRO A 572 13.01 21.87 -17.49
C PRO A 572 13.61 21.83 -16.08
N GLU A 573 13.46 22.91 -15.31
CA GLU A 573 13.95 22.99 -13.93
C GLU A 573 13.29 21.94 -12.99
N VAL A 574 12.01 21.65 -13.19
CA VAL A 574 11.27 20.63 -12.43
C VAL A 574 11.85 19.25 -12.71
N VAL A 575 12.13 18.96 -13.99
CA VAL A 575 12.77 17.71 -14.42
C VAL A 575 14.18 17.60 -13.82
N ASP A 576 14.95 18.68 -13.81
CA ASP A 576 16.31 18.69 -13.26
C ASP A 576 16.35 18.47 -11.75
N LYS A 577 15.41 19.05 -10.99
CA LYS A 577 15.25 18.79 -9.55
C LYS A 577 14.92 17.32 -9.27
N MET A 578 14.00 16.74 -10.03
CA MET A 578 13.67 15.32 -9.91
C MET A 578 14.83 14.40 -10.32
N ALA A 579 15.56 14.76 -11.39
CA ALA A 579 16.72 14.01 -11.85
C ALA A 579 17.86 14.04 -10.81
N THR A 580 18.03 15.18 -10.12
CA THR A 580 18.96 15.32 -9.00
C THR A 580 18.62 14.34 -7.88
N VAL A 581 17.34 14.31 -7.44
CA VAL A 581 16.88 13.36 -6.42
C VAL A 581 17.15 11.91 -6.84
N LEU A 582 16.86 11.56 -8.10
CA LEU A 582 17.05 10.21 -8.60
C LEU A 582 18.54 9.81 -8.61
N ARG A 583 19.45 10.67 -9.11
CA ARG A 583 20.89 10.39 -9.14
C ARG A 583 21.51 10.35 -7.75
N THR A 584 21.17 11.30 -6.87
CA THR A 584 21.69 11.33 -5.49
C THR A 584 21.26 10.09 -4.71
N ASN A 585 20.10 9.52 -5.03
CA ASN A 585 19.61 8.27 -4.44
C ASN A 585 19.93 7.03 -5.29
N GLN A 586 20.94 7.07 -6.15
CA GLN A 586 21.40 5.90 -6.92
C GLN A 586 20.28 5.19 -7.70
N TYR A 587 19.38 5.97 -8.29
CA TYR A 587 18.22 5.50 -9.07
C TYR A 587 17.15 4.72 -8.26
N GLU A 588 17.11 4.87 -6.94
CA GLU A 588 15.98 4.43 -6.13
C GLU A 588 14.72 5.28 -6.44
N LEU A 589 13.65 4.62 -6.87
CA LEU A 589 12.39 5.27 -7.25
C LEU A 589 11.57 5.69 -6.03
N ASN A 590 11.70 5.00 -4.89
CA ASN A 590 10.96 5.33 -3.67
C ASN A 590 11.14 6.81 -3.22
N PRO A 591 12.37 7.33 -3.01
CA PRO A 591 12.57 8.74 -2.65
C PRO A 591 12.12 9.70 -3.76
N MET A 592 12.29 9.32 -5.03
CA MET A 592 11.83 10.09 -6.18
C MET A 592 10.30 10.25 -6.19
N LEU A 593 9.55 9.17 -5.96
CA LEU A 593 8.09 9.17 -5.91
C LEU A 593 7.58 9.99 -4.72
N LYS A 594 8.25 9.92 -3.56
CA LYS A 594 7.90 10.77 -2.41
C LYS A 594 8.14 12.25 -2.71
N ASN A 595 9.27 12.58 -3.33
CA ASN A 595 9.58 13.94 -3.77
C ASN A 595 8.50 14.48 -4.74
N LEU A 596 8.01 13.63 -5.65
CA LEU A 596 6.93 13.99 -6.58
C LEU A 596 5.59 14.19 -5.85
N PHE A 597 5.12 13.18 -5.12
CA PHE A 597 3.79 13.19 -4.52
C PHE A 597 3.64 14.14 -3.33
N LEU A 598 4.75 14.59 -2.74
CA LEU A 598 4.72 15.62 -1.71
C LEU A 598 4.80 17.04 -2.29
N SER A 599 5.08 17.21 -3.58
CA SER A 599 5.36 18.52 -4.16
C SER A 599 4.13 19.42 -4.33
N GLU A 600 4.33 20.73 -4.25
CA GLU A 600 3.31 21.72 -4.64
C GLU A 600 2.89 21.56 -6.12
N GLU A 601 3.83 21.18 -7.00
CA GLU A 601 3.56 20.94 -8.43
C GLU A 601 2.48 19.88 -8.63
N PHE A 602 2.55 18.77 -7.89
CA PHE A 602 1.58 17.68 -7.96
C PHE A 602 0.17 18.11 -7.58
N TYR A 603 0.03 19.07 -6.67
CA TYR A 603 -1.28 19.57 -6.20
C TYR A 603 -1.66 20.94 -6.77
N SER A 604 -0.97 21.40 -7.82
CA SER A 604 -1.26 22.68 -8.46
C SER A 604 -2.57 22.63 -9.26
N ASP A 605 -3.21 23.78 -9.47
CA ASP A 605 -4.42 23.89 -10.31
C ASP A 605 -4.21 23.42 -11.76
N ALA A 606 -2.95 23.52 -12.22
CA ALA A 606 -2.51 23.05 -13.52
C ALA A 606 -2.30 21.53 -13.59
N ALA A 607 -2.21 20.84 -12.46
CA ALA A 607 -2.09 19.39 -12.37
C ALA A 607 -3.46 18.74 -12.09
N MET A 608 -4.18 19.23 -11.09
CA MET A 608 -5.44 18.63 -10.63
C MET A 608 -6.54 18.71 -11.69
N GLY A 609 -7.18 17.59 -12.02
CA GLY A 609 -8.31 17.55 -12.94
C GLY A 609 -7.97 18.05 -14.35
N THR A 610 -6.82 17.65 -14.88
CA THR A 610 -6.36 18.09 -16.22
C THR A 610 -5.98 16.95 -17.15
N GLN A 611 -5.64 15.77 -16.62
CA GLN A 611 -5.23 14.64 -17.45
C GLN A 611 -6.43 13.77 -17.80
N ILE A 612 -6.68 13.52 -19.08
CA ILE A 612 -7.73 12.60 -19.55
C ILE A 612 -7.39 11.17 -19.09
N LYS A 613 -8.33 10.55 -18.35
CA LYS A 613 -8.22 9.15 -17.90
C LYS A 613 -8.02 8.21 -19.08
N SER A 614 -6.96 7.40 -19.03
CA SER A 614 -6.84 6.25 -19.94
C SER A 614 -8.03 5.29 -19.74
N PRO A 615 -8.36 4.44 -20.73
CA PRO A 615 -9.44 3.47 -20.58
C PRO A 615 -9.35 2.61 -19.32
N VAL A 616 -8.15 2.10 -19.00
CA VAL A 616 -7.91 1.35 -17.76
C VAL A 616 -8.17 2.21 -16.52
N GLN A 617 -7.64 3.45 -16.47
CA GLN A 617 -7.87 4.36 -15.34
C GLN A 617 -9.35 4.69 -15.14
N LEU A 618 -10.10 4.87 -16.24
CA LEU A 618 -11.52 5.17 -16.18
C LEU A 618 -12.29 3.98 -15.60
N VAL A 619 -12.12 2.79 -16.16
CA VAL A 619 -12.90 1.60 -15.79
C VAL A 619 -12.54 1.08 -14.41
N VAL A 620 -11.24 0.91 -14.13
CA VAL A 620 -10.77 0.49 -12.80
C VAL A 620 -11.13 1.55 -11.76
N GLY A 621 -11.00 2.84 -12.11
CA GLY A 621 -11.33 3.92 -11.20
C GLY A 621 -12.80 4.01 -10.86
N MET A 622 -13.70 3.79 -11.82
CA MET A 622 -15.13 3.65 -11.55
C MET A 622 -15.40 2.49 -10.58
N LEU A 623 -14.84 1.31 -10.84
CA LEU A 623 -15.03 0.16 -9.95
C LEU A 623 -14.55 0.43 -8.52
N ARG A 624 -13.42 1.13 -8.36
CA ARG A 624 -12.89 1.48 -7.04
C ARG A 624 -13.66 2.60 -6.34
N ASP A 625 -13.98 3.67 -7.05
CA ASP A 625 -14.77 4.79 -6.54
C ASP A 625 -16.14 4.30 -6.03
N LEU A 626 -16.73 3.30 -6.70
CA LEU A 626 -18.03 2.71 -6.37
C LEU A 626 -17.95 1.53 -5.38
N GLY A 627 -16.75 1.18 -4.90
CA GLY A 627 -16.56 0.06 -3.96
C GLY A 627 -16.80 -1.34 -4.56
N ALA A 628 -16.87 -1.45 -5.87
CA ALA A 628 -17.15 -2.67 -6.62
C ALA A 628 -15.89 -3.56 -6.78
N LYS A 629 -15.32 -4.01 -5.65
CA LYS A 629 -14.08 -4.79 -5.64
C LYS A 629 -14.25 -6.24 -6.14
N GLU A 630 -15.45 -6.79 -6.02
CA GLU A 630 -15.83 -8.16 -6.42
C GLU A 630 -16.67 -8.17 -7.70
N ALA A 631 -16.25 -7.42 -8.73
CA ALA A 631 -16.95 -7.41 -10.01
C ALA A 631 -17.08 -8.85 -10.57
N THR A 632 -18.28 -9.21 -11.03
CA THR A 632 -18.62 -10.60 -11.35
C THR A 632 -18.18 -11.03 -12.76
N ASN A 633 -17.85 -10.10 -13.66
CA ASN A 633 -17.45 -10.42 -15.04
C ASN A 633 -16.28 -9.56 -15.55
N PHE A 634 -15.05 -10.00 -15.23
CA PHE A 634 -13.82 -9.34 -15.70
C PHE A 634 -13.60 -9.46 -17.22
N GLY A 635 -14.19 -10.44 -17.90
CA GLY A 635 -14.12 -10.56 -19.36
C GLY A 635 -14.86 -9.43 -20.08
N GLN A 636 -16.04 -9.06 -19.59
CA GLN A 636 -16.78 -7.91 -20.11
C GLN A 636 -16.04 -6.59 -19.86
N ILE A 637 -15.43 -6.45 -18.67
CA ILE A 637 -14.62 -5.29 -18.29
C ILE A 637 -13.39 -5.15 -19.21
N ASP A 638 -12.69 -6.26 -19.50
CA ASP A 638 -11.59 -6.30 -20.46
C ASP A 638 -12.05 -5.84 -21.86
N GLY A 639 -13.20 -6.34 -22.33
CA GLY A 639 -13.80 -5.90 -23.60
C GLY A 639 -14.05 -4.39 -23.68
N MET A 640 -14.64 -3.79 -22.64
CA MET A 640 -14.88 -2.33 -22.58
C MET A 640 -13.57 -1.54 -22.70
N ILE A 641 -12.51 -1.98 -22.00
CA ILE A 641 -11.19 -1.33 -22.02
C ILE A 641 -10.57 -1.39 -23.43
N GLN A 642 -10.72 -2.53 -24.12
CA GLN A 642 -10.23 -2.72 -25.48
C GLN A 642 -10.96 -1.84 -26.50
N GLU A 643 -12.30 -1.76 -26.44
CA GLU A 643 -13.10 -0.90 -27.33
C GLU A 643 -12.71 0.59 -27.22
N MET A 644 -12.30 1.02 -26.03
CA MET A 644 -11.79 2.36 -25.78
C MET A 644 -10.33 2.56 -26.21
N GLY A 645 -9.63 1.50 -26.63
CA GLY A 645 -8.33 1.53 -27.30
C GLY A 645 -7.10 1.26 -26.44
N GLN A 646 -7.25 0.67 -25.23
CA GLN A 646 -6.10 0.33 -24.38
C GLN A 646 -6.08 -1.16 -24.01
N GLN A 647 -5.80 -2.02 -24.98
CA GLN A 647 -5.65 -3.45 -24.75
C GLN A 647 -4.35 -3.75 -23.99
N LEU A 648 -4.45 -4.31 -22.78
CA LEU A 648 -3.27 -4.71 -21.99
C LEU A 648 -2.45 -5.76 -22.74
N PHE A 649 -1.11 -5.67 -22.65
CA PHE A 649 -0.15 -6.47 -23.42
C PHE A 649 -0.18 -6.25 -24.94
N GLU A 650 -0.89 -5.22 -25.42
CA GLU A 650 -0.86 -4.76 -26.81
C GLU A 650 -0.75 -3.23 -26.89
N PRO A 651 0.38 -2.64 -26.45
CA PRO A 651 0.70 -1.26 -26.83
C PRO A 651 0.75 -1.14 -28.37
N PRO A 652 0.37 -0.01 -28.97
CA PRO A 652 0.24 0.11 -30.42
C PRO A 652 1.58 0.07 -31.16
N ASP A 653 2.66 0.49 -30.51
CA ASP A 653 4.03 0.49 -31.03
C ASP A 653 5.05 0.46 -29.86
N VAL A 654 6.35 0.39 -30.18
CA VAL A 654 7.46 0.35 -29.21
C VAL A 654 7.56 1.61 -28.32
N LYS A 655 6.92 2.72 -28.71
CA LYS A 655 6.83 3.94 -27.88
C LYS A 655 5.72 3.85 -26.83
N GLY A 656 4.92 2.79 -26.86
CA GLY A 656 3.83 2.54 -25.93
C GLY A 656 2.52 3.22 -26.30
N TRP A 657 1.64 3.39 -25.30
CA TRP A 657 0.36 4.07 -25.52
C TRP A 657 0.52 5.58 -25.59
N ARG A 658 -0.17 6.21 -26.55
CA ARG A 658 -0.31 7.67 -26.60
C ARG A 658 -1.34 8.12 -25.57
N TYR A 659 -0.99 9.07 -24.72
CA TYR A 659 -1.88 9.61 -23.67
C TYR A 659 -2.62 10.90 -24.07
N GLY A 660 -3.70 11.20 -23.35
CA GLY A 660 -4.43 12.45 -23.47
C GLY A 660 -5.53 12.37 -24.53
N ARG A 661 -5.55 13.32 -25.47
CA ARG A 661 -6.60 13.42 -26.51
C ARG A 661 -6.68 12.22 -27.43
N SER A 662 -5.62 11.41 -27.53
CA SER A 662 -5.64 10.11 -28.23
C SER A 662 -6.72 9.17 -27.69
N TRP A 663 -7.17 9.31 -26.44
CA TRP A 663 -8.25 8.51 -25.86
C TRP A 663 -9.65 8.95 -26.30
N ILE A 664 -9.76 10.08 -27.00
CA ILE A 664 -11.04 10.71 -27.33
C ILE A 664 -11.27 10.67 -28.85
N SER A 665 -12.37 10.04 -29.25
CA SER A 665 -12.95 10.08 -30.59
C SER A 665 -14.46 9.93 -30.46
N SER A 666 -15.23 10.19 -31.52
CA SER A 666 -16.70 10.06 -31.47
C SER A 666 -17.15 8.68 -30.97
N ASN A 667 -16.49 7.60 -31.41
CA ASN A 667 -16.80 6.24 -30.97
C ASN A 667 -16.34 5.99 -29.53
N ARG A 668 -15.11 6.41 -29.17
CA ARG A 668 -14.55 6.15 -27.83
C ARG A 668 -15.31 6.86 -26.72
N VAL A 669 -15.83 8.06 -26.98
CA VAL A 669 -16.68 8.78 -26.01
C VAL A 669 -17.95 7.99 -25.72
N PHE A 670 -18.59 7.44 -26.75
CA PHE A 670 -19.78 6.61 -26.58
C PHE A 670 -19.48 5.33 -25.77
N SER A 671 -18.39 4.63 -26.07
CA SER A 671 -17.95 3.47 -25.28
C SER A 671 -17.70 3.82 -23.81
N ARG A 672 -17.12 5.00 -23.51
CA ARG A 672 -16.92 5.47 -22.13
C ARG A 672 -18.23 5.68 -21.39
N TYR A 673 -19.24 6.25 -22.05
CA TYR A 673 -20.58 6.45 -21.47
C TYR A 673 -21.31 5.13 -21.26
N ASN A 674 -21.21 4.19 -22.19
CA ASN A 674 -21.77 2.84 -22.03
C ASN A 674 -21.12 2.07 -20.89
N ALA A 675 -19.80 2.21 -20.71
CA ALA A 675 -19.09 1.63 -19.58
C ALA A 675 -19.60 2.21 -18.25
N ALA A 676 -19.77 3.54 -18.14
CA ALA A 676 -20.31 4.17 -16.95
C ALA A 676 -21.74 3.67 -16.62
N ALA A 677 -22.62 3.62 -17.63
CA ALA A 677 -23.98 3.13 -17.48
C ALA A 677 -24.04 1.66 -17.08
N THR A 678 -23.20 0.82 -17.69
CA THR A 678 -23.16 -0.62 -17.37
C THR A 678 -22.65 -0.83 -15.96
N LEU A 679 -21.47 -0.27 -15.63
CA LEU A 679 -20.84 -0.51 -14.33
C LEU A 679 -21.69 0.00 -13.16
N ALA A 680 -22.31 1.19 -13.27
CA ALA A 680 -23.16 1.74 -12.22
C ALA A 680 -24.40 0.86 -11.91
N ASN A 681 -24.84 0.05 -12.87
CA ASN A 681 -26.00 -0.83 -12.76
C ASN A 681 -25.65 -2.30 -12.49
N SER A 682 -24.39 -2.70 -12.65
CA SER A 682 -23.95 -4.11 -12.56
C SER A 682 -23.16 -4.48 -11.30
N VAL A 683 -22.94 -3.54 -10.36
CA VAL A 683 -22.26 -3.83 -9.09
C VAL A 683 -23.11 -4.77 -8.22
N PRO A 684 -22.63 -5.95 -7.78
CA PRO A 684 -23.42 -6.82 -6.91
C PRO A 684 -23.61 -6.20 -5.52
N LEU A 685 -24.84 -6.25 -4.99
CA LEU A 685 -25.18 -5.81 -3.63
C LEU A 685 -25.40 -7.01 -2.70
N ALA A 686 -25.17 -6.80 -1.39
CA ALA A 686 -25.40 -7.82 -0.35
C ALA A 686 -26.86 -8.31 -0.29
N SER A 687 -27.81 -7.52 -0.82
CA SER A 687 -29.23 -7.88 -0.96
C SER A 687 -29.53 -8.86 -2.11
N GLY A 688 -28.54 -9.20 -2.94
CA GLY A 688 -28.74 -9.97 -4.18
C GLY A 688 -29.18 -9.12 -5.38
N ALA A 689 -29.44 -7.82 -5.20
CA ALA A 689 -29.68 -6.87 -6.28
C ALA A 689 -28.37 -6.44 -6.98
N SER A 690 -28.49 -5.77 -8.12
CA SER A 690 -27.36 -5.17 -8.84
C SER A 690 -27.48 -3.63 -8.93
N GLY A 691 -26.34 -2.95 -8.83
CA GLY A 691 -26.15 -1.50 -8.87
C GLY A 691 -25.51 -0.93 -7.59
N VAL A 692 -25.08 0.32 -7.63
CA VAL A 692 -24.46 1.00 -6.47
C VAL A 692 -25.51 1.39 -5.42
N ASP A 693 -25.24 1.09 -4.14
CA ASP A 693 -26.07 1.53 -3.00
C ASP A 693 -25.73 2.97 -2.58
N LEU A 694 -26.28 3.93 -3.32
CA LEU A 694 -26.06 5.36 -3.08
C LEU A 694 -26.81 5.88 -1.85
N VAL A 695 -27.93 5.26 -1.47
CA VAL A 695 -28.62 5.54 -0.20
C VAL A 695 -27.70 5.19 0.98
N GLY A 696 -27.07 4.02 0.96
CA GLY A 696 -26.07 3.64 1.97
C GLY A 696 -24.87 4.57 1.98
N LEU A 697 -24.36 4.95 0.80
CA LEU A 697 -23.23 5.88 0.65
C LEU A 697 -23.51 7.25 1.27
N LEU A 698 -24.72 7.77 1.09
CA LEU A 698 -25.13 9.10 1.55
C LEU A 698 -25.72 9.10 2.95
N ALA A 699 -25.93 7.94 3.59
CA ALA A 699 -26.58 7.84 4.90
C ALA A 699 -25.82 8.56 6.03
N THR A 700 -24.51 8.76 5.88
CA THR A 700 -23.65 9.47 6.85
C THR A 700 -23.52 10.96 6.55
N GLU A 701 -24.10 11.45 5.45
CA GLU A 701 -24.07 12.84 5.04
C GLU A 701 -25.45 13.46 5.27
N GLU A 702 -25.53 14.68 5.82
CA GLU A 702 -26.81 15.41 5.91
C GLU A 702 -27.19 15.94 4.53
N CYS A 703 -28.05 15.21 3.81
CA CYS A 703 -28.55 15.61 2.49
C CYS A 703 -30.03 16.00 2.59
N LYS A 704 -30.33 17.30 2.61
CA LYS A 704 -31.69 17.83 2.78
C LYS A 704 -32.37 18.15 1.44
N THR A 705 -31.57 18.44 0.42
CA THR A 705 -32.01 18.84 -0.92
C THR A 705 -31.33 18.02 -2.00
N ALA A 706 -31.87 18.08 -3.22
CA ALA A 706 -31.21 17.51 -4.40
C ALA A 706 -29.83 18.15 -4.64
N GLU A 707 -29.68 19.45 -4.37
CA GLU A 707 -28.41 20.17 -4.44
C GLU A 707 -27.36 19.54 -3.50
N ASP A 708 -27.74 19.25 -2.25
CA ASP A 708 -26.84 18.62 -1.27
C ASP A 708 -26.37 17.24 -1.74
N VAL A 709 -27.28 16.47 -2.35
CA VAL A 709 -26.97 15.16 -2.92
C VAL A 709 -25.98 15.27 -4.08
N ILE A 710 -26.22 16.18 -5.04
CA ILE A 710 -25.30 16.40 -6.17
C ILE A 710 -23.95 16.85 -5.66
N GLN A 711 -23.91 17.75 -4.66
CA GLN A 711 -22.67 18.25 -4.11
C GLN A 711 -21.90 17.15 -3.37
N CYS A 712 -22.57 16.28 -2.61
CA CYS A 712 -21.95 15.13 -1.98
C CYS A 712 -21.36 14.17 -3.02
N LEU A 713 -22.15 13.77 -4.02
CA LEU A 713 -21.66 12.89 -5.09
C LEU A 713 -20.52 13.52 -5.89
N ALA A 714 -20.57 14.83 -6.17
CA ALA A 714 -19.51 15.55 -6.86
C ALA A 714 -18.20 15.59 -6.04
N LYS A 715 -18.26 15.90 -4.73
CA LYS A 715 -17.09 15.85 -3.83
C LYS A 715 -16.47 14.45 -3.77
N VAL A 716 -17.33 13.44 -3.86
CA VAL A 716 -16.93 12.04 -3.87
C VAL A 716 -16.27 11.64 -5.18
N CYS A 717 -16.84 12.00 -6.33
CA CYS A 717 -16.44 11.46 -7.63
C CYS A 717 -15.46 12.36 -8.41
N LEU A 718 -15.38 13.66 -8.11
CA LEU A 718 -14.68 14.62 -8.96
C LEU A 718 -13.47 15.24 -8.25
N ALA A 719 -12.38 15.42 -9.00
CA ALA A 719 -11.21 16.17 -8.52
C ALA A 719 -11.44 17.69 -8.61
N LYS A 720 -12.33 18.14 -9.49
CA LYS A 720 -12.75 19.53 -9.68
C LYS A 720 -14.27 19.65 -9.48
N PRO A 721 -14.76 20.78 -8.92
CA PRO A 721 -16.19 21.00 -8.77
C PRO A 721 -16.87 21.10 -10.13
N LEU A 722 -18.15 20.73 -10.17
CA LEU A 722 -19.02 20.98 -11.32
C LEU A 722 -19.22 22.48 -11.52
N ASN A 723 -19.27 22.91 -12.78
CA ASN A 723 -19.75 24.25 -13.08
C ASN A 723 -21.24 24.40 -12.75
N ASP A 724 -21.68 25.64 -12.59
CA ASP A 724 -23.04 25.93 -12.10
C ASP A 724 -24.12 25.44 -13.07
N GLU A 725 -23.87 25.49 -14.38
CA GLU A 725 -24.80 25.02 -15.40
C GLU A 725 -25.02 23.50 -15.34
N GLN A 726 -23.93 22.72 -15.27
CA GLN A 726 -23.99 21.27 -15.16
C GLN A 726 -24.67 20.85 -13.85
N ARG A 727 -24.34 21.54 -12.76
CA ARG A 727 -24.93 21.29 -11.44
C ARG A 727 -26.44 21.53 -11.47
N ALA A 728 -26.88 22.67 -12.00
CA ALA A 728 -28.29 22.98 -12.15
C ALA A 728 -29.04 21.92 -12.98
N LYS A 729 -28.43 21.40 -14.06
CA LYS A 729 -29.01 20.32 -14.87
C LYS A 729 -29.15 19.01 -14.09
N LEU A 730 -28.15 18.62 -13.32
CA LEU A 730 -28.21 17.39 -12.50
C LEU A 730 -29.24 17.51 -11.37
N VAL A 731 -29.33 18.69 -10.73
CA VAL A 731 -30.31 18.97 -9.68
C VAL A 731 -31.73 18.96 -10.23
N ALA A 732 -31.94 19.59 -11.40
CA ALA A 732 -33.23 19.56 -12.10
C ALA A 732 -33.63 18.14 -12.50
N TYR A 733 -32.68 17.31 -12.95
CA TYR A 733 -32.93 15.91 -13.29
C TYR A 733 -33.28 15.05 -12.07
N LEU A 734 -32.57 15.23 -10.94
CA LEU A 734 -32.84 14.51 -9.70
C LEU A 734 -34.23 14.85 -9.13
N GLY A 735 -34.61 16.13 -9.22
CA GLY A 735 -35.88 16.64 -8.73
C GLY A 735 -36.01 16.56 -7.21
N GLN A 736 -37.23 16.68 -6.69
CA GLN A 736 -37.46 16.60 -5.25
C GLN A 736 -37.30 15.16 -4.73
N LEU A 737 -36.61 15.03 -3.60
CA LEU A 737 -36.46 13.80 -2.84
C LEU A 737 -37.29 13.86 -1.56
N PRO A 738 -37.80 12.72 -1.07
CA PRO A 738 -38.42 12.67 0.26
C PRO A 738 -37.36 12.95 1.36
N PRO A 739 -37.77 13.29 2.58
CA PRO A 739 -36.86 13.45 3.71
C PRO A 739 -35.95 12.24 3.88
N GLN A 740 -34.66 12.48 4.20
CA GLN A 740 -33.64 11.42 4.29
C GLN A 740 -34.02 10.29 5.28
N ALA A 741 -34.74 10.61 6.35
CA ALA A 741 -35.25 9.64 7.32
C ALA A 741 -36.19 8.58 6.70
N GLU A 742 -36.84 8.90 5.57
CA GLU A 742 -37.73 7.99 4.85
C GLU A 742 -37.00 7.11 3.84
N TRP A 743 -35.73 7.40 3.52
CA TRP A 743 -35.01 6.72 2.44
C TRP A 743 -34.82 5.22 2.70
N ALA A 744 -34.67 4.83 3.97
CA ALA A 744 -34.54 3.42 4.35
C ALA A 744 -35.78 2.59 3.95
N GLY A 745 -36.98 3.18 4.01
CA GLY A 745 -38.23 2.53 3.64
C GLY A 745 -38.51 2.49 2.13
N GLN A 746 -37.78 3.28 1.33
CA GLN A 746 -37.96 3.40 -0.13
C GLN A 746 -36.63 3.20 -0.89
N LYS A 747 -35.72 2.41 -0.30
CA LYS A 747 -34.31 2.33 -0.69
C LYS A 747 -34.10 2.03 -2.17
N ASP A 748 -34.84 1.07 -2.73
CA ASP A 748 -34.64 0.63 -4.12
C ASP A 748 -35.05 1.70 -5.14
N ALA A 749 -36.18 2.37 -4.93
CA ALA A 749 -36.68 3.42 -5.83
C ALA A 749 -35.75 4.65 -5.82
N ILE A 750 -35.27 5.04 -4.65
CA ILE A 750 -34.33 6.15 -4.51
C ILE A 750 -32.98 5.78 -5.12
N ASN A 751 -32.46 4.58 -4.85
CA ASN A 751 -31.23 4.09 -5.48
C ASN A 751 -31.34 4.05 -7.01
N ALA A 752 -32.48 3.70 -7.59
CA ALA A 752 -32.66 3.73 -9.04
C ALA A 752 -32.52 5.16 -9.61
N LYS A 753 -33.17 6.15 -8.98
CA LYS A 753 -33.03 7.57 -9.38
C LYS A 753 -31.60 8.08 -9.21
N LEU A 754 -31.00 7.83 -8.04
CA LEU A 754 -29.63 8.27 -7.74
C LEU A 754 -28.61 7.64 -8.69
N ARG A 755 -28.81 6.38 -9.11
CA ARG A 755 -27.93 5.72 -10.10
C ARG A 755 -27.98 6.40 -11.46
N ASN A 756 -29.15 6.82 -11.93
CA ASN A 756 -29.24 7.58 -13.19
C ASN A 756 -28.46 8.89 -13.10
N VAL A 757 -28.56 9.60 -11.97
CA VAL A 757 -27.80 10.83 -11.72
C VAL A 757 -26.30 10.55 -11.66
N LEU A 758 -25.89 9.48 -10.99
CA LEU A 758 -24.50 9.04 -10.94
C LEU A 758 -23.98 8.77 -12.36
N VAL A 759 -24.72 8.07 -13.22
CA VAL A 759 -24.31 7.84 -14.62
C VAL A 759 -24.10 9.16 -15.35
N LEU A 760 -25.01 10.12 -15.21
CA LEU A 760 -24.85 11.45 -15.81
C LEU A 760 -23.61 12.18 -15.26
N LEU A 761 -23.36 12.10 -13.95
CA LEU A 761 -22.18 12.66 -13.30
C LEU A 761 -20.89 12.02 -13.83
N LEU A 762 -20.84 10.69 -13.95
CA LEU A 762 -19.68 9.97 -14.49
C LEU A 762 -19.42 10.29 -15.97
N CYS A 763 -20.44 10.71 -16.72
CA CYS A 763 -20.32 11.13 -18.12
C CYS A 763 -19.84 12.58 -18.29
N THR A 764 -19.70 13.36 -17.21
CA THR A 764 -19.21 14.74 -17.26
C THR A 764 -17.71 14.82 -17.61
N PRO A 765 -17.25 15.86 -18.32
CA PRO A 765 -15.82 16.08 -18.58
C PRO A 765 -14.96 16.05 -17.30
N GLU A 766 -15.48 16.57 -16.20
CA GLU A 766 -14.85 16.65 -14.88
C GLU A 766 -14.53 15.25 -14.33
N TYR A 767 -15.39 14.25 -14.57
CA TYR A 767 -15.09 12.87 -14.21
C TYR A 767 -14.13 12.21 -15.20
N GLN A 768 -14.10 12.63 -16.46
CA GLN A 768 -13.24 12.02 -17.48
C GLN A 768 -11.76 12.40 -17.32
N VAL A 769 -11.45 13.34 -16.42
CA VAL A 769 -10.10 13.79 -16.09
C VAL A 769 -9.70 13.45 -14.65
N THR A 770 -8.39 13.48 -14.35
CA THR A 770 -7.80 13.27 -13.02
C THR A 770 -6.96 14.44 -12.57
#